data_AF-W9AYT3-F1
#
_entry.id   AF-W9AYT3-F1
#
_cell.length_a   1.000
_cell.length_b   1.000
_cell.length_c   1.000
_cell.angle_alpha   90.00
_cell.angle_beta   90.00
_cell.angle_gamma   90.00
#
_symmetry.space_group_name_H-M   'P 1'
#
loop_
_entity.id
_entity.type
_entity.pdbx_description
1 polymer ?
#
loop_
_entity_poly.entity_id
_entity_poly.type
_entity_poly.pdbx_seq_one_letter_code
_entity_poly.pdbx_strand_id
1 'polypeptide(L)'
;MSSPLRRPARLRAALLVIALLGMLLAACGTEKAGTDPIKSAGVLRIGTEGTYAPFSYHDPKTGELTGYDVDVAKAVGEKLGVKVEFVETPWDSIFAGLEAQRFDVVANEVTINPERQAKYDLSQPYSVGEGVIVTRAGDTSIRSLADVKGKTAGESATSNWSEVARKAGARVESVEGFAQAITLLNQGRVDVVINDSIAVYAYLAQTGDKSVKIAGTVGEKSEQGFAARKDSGYMPELNGALNELRADGTLAKISQKYLKTDATGAPPDTPIRSSGVLRVGTEGTYSPFSYHDQATGQLTGYDVDVAKAIGEKLGVKVEFVETPWDSIFAGLEAKRFDVVANEVTINPERQAKYDLSQPYSVGEGVIVTRADDTSISSLADLKGKTTAQSSTSNWAKVARDAGANVEAVEGFAQAITLLNQGRIDATVNDSIAVYAYLAETGDKSVKIAAQTGEKSEQGLAARKDSGYLPELNGALDELRADGTLAEISQRYLKADATGAAGQQAKQGGQGAPAPAVRSGLQLVLDNLWPLAKAAITATIPLTIISFAVGLVIALAVALARMSSNVVLSNIARFYISIIRGTPLLVQLVIVFYGLPKFGVTLPAFTAAVIAFSLNVGGYAAEIIRSAILSIPKGQWEAAETIGLSYAGSLRRIILPQAARVAVPPLSNTLISLVKDTSLASVILVTELFRKAQEIGAPTFDFFSTYTAAAVYYWVICLVLSFGQSRLERRLERYVAR
;
A
#
# COMPACT_ATOMS: atom_id res chain seq x y z
N MET A 1 -6.30 71.39 17.51
CA MET A 1 -5.10 71.15 16.67
C MET A 1 -4.50 69.81 17.14
N SER A 2 -5.01 68.65 16.70
CA SER A 2 -4.79 67.94 15.42
C SER A 2 -3.45 67.18 15.32
N SER A 3 -3.53 65.90 15.71
CA SER A 3 -2.99 64.68 15.03
C SER A 3 -1.49 64.36 15.07
N PRO A 4 -1.11 63.19 15.61
CA PRO A 4 -0.02 62.38 15.09
C PRO A 4 -0.55 61.39 14.02
N LEU A 5 0.18 61.34 12.91
CA LEU A 5 -0.15 60.65 11.66
C LEU A 5 -0.42 59.15 11.83
N ARG A 6 -1.63 58.74 11.45
CA ARG A 6 -1.97 57.38 10.99
C ARG A 6 -1.42 57.15 9.59
N ARG A 7 -0.79 55.99 9.33
CA ARG A 7 -0.76 55.32 8.01
C ARG A 7 -0.69 53.78 8.17
N PRO A 8 -1.19 53.01 7.19
CA PRO A 8 -2.35 52.15 7.44
C PRO A 8 -2.07 50.64 7.33
N ALA A 9 -2.99 49.88 7.94
CA ALA A 9 -3.21 48.47 7.67
C ALA A 9 -3.56 48.25 6.20
N ARG A 10 -2.72 47.52 5.46
CA ARG A 10 -3.02 46.78 4.22
C ARG A 10 -1.74 46.10 3.72
N LEU A 11 -1.37 44.97 4.33
CA LEU A 11 -0.38 44.04 3.74
C LEU A 11 -0.55 42.62 4.33
N ARG A 12 -1.78 42.11 4.30
CA ARG A 12 -2.12 40.71 4.60
C ARG A 12 -3.31 40.29 3.73
N ALA A 13 -3.15 40.35 2.41
CA ALA A 13 -4.16 39.87 1.45
C ALA A 13 -3.60 39.62 0.02
N ALA A 14 -2.28 39.60 -0.17
CA ALA A 14 -1.68 39.55 -1.52
C ALA A 14 -0.56 38.50 -1.67
N LEU A 15 -0.67 37.38 -0.95
CA LEU A 15 0.22 36.22 -1.10
C LEU A 15 -0.55 34.89 -1.28
N LEU A 16 -1.85 34.99 -1.56
CA LEU A 16 -2.75 33.83 -1.70
C LEU A 16 -3.51 33.80 -3.03
N VAL A 17 -3.07 34.60 -4.02
CA VAL A 17 -3.73 34.74 -5.34
C VAL A 17 -2.81 34.36 -6.52
N ILE A 18 -1.55 33.97 -6.28
CA ILE A 18 -0.61 33.56 -7.36
C ILE A 18 -0.41 32.03 -7.44
N ALA A 19 -1.00 31.24 -6.53
CA ALA A 19 -0.93 29.77 -6.58
C ALA A 19 -2.16 29.09 -7.20
N LEU A 20 -3.15 29.87 -7.70
CA LEU A 20 -4.45 29.34 -8.15
C LEU A 20 -4.80 29.64 -9.62
N LEU A 21 -3.82 30.05 -10.44
CA LEU A 21 -4.02 30.34 -11.87
C LEU A 21 -3.04 29.60 -12.79
N GLY A 22 -2.60 28.39 -12.40
CA GLY A 22 -1.66 27.56 -13.16
C GLY A 22 -2.14 26.12 -13.45
N MET A 23 -3.42 25.80 -13.24
CA MET A 23 -3.98 24.46 -13.54
C MET A 23 -5.34 24.55 -14.26
N LEU A 24 -5.40 25.33 -15.32
CA LEU A 24 -6.51 25.35 -16.27
C LEU A 24 -5.92 25.59 -17.64
N LEU A 25 -5.31 24.56 -18.24
CA LEU A 25 -5.04 24.38 -19.68
C LEU A 25 -4.13 23.15 -19.89
N ALA A 26 -4.69 21.94 -19.75
CA ALA A 26 -4.18 20.70 -20.38
C ALA A 26 -5.15 19.54 -20.12
N ALA A 27 -6.36 19.59 -20.68
CA ALA A 27 -7.24 18.42 -20.72
C ALA A 27 -8.29 18.56 -21.84
N CYS A 28 -7.81 18.57 -23.08
CA CYS A 28 -8.61 18.16 -24.25
C CYS A 28 -7.69 17.29 -25.12
N GLY A 29 -7.41 16.10 -24.64
CA GLY A 29 -6.92 14.99 -25.46
C GLY A 29 -7.97 13.88 -25.33
N THR A 30 -8.86 13.80 -26.31
CA THR A 30 -9.76 12.66 -26.47
C THR A 30 -8.91 11.45 -26.82
N GLU A 31 -8.75 10.49 -25.90
CA GLU A 31 -8.28 9.15 -26.24
C GLU A 31 -9.30 8.51 -27.18
N LYS A 32 -8.94 8.46 -28.47
CA LYS A 32 -9.57 7.53 -29.40
C LYS A 32 -9.11 6.14 -28.99
N ALA A 33 -10.08 5.27 -28.64
CA ALA A 33 -9.87 3.83 -28.67
C ALA A 33 -9.40 3.44 -30.08
N GLY A 34 -8.08 3.26 -30.24
CA GLY A 34 -7.44 2.95 -31.51
C GLY A 34 -7.67 1.49 -31.84
N THR A 35 -8.13 1.25 -33.06
CA THR A 35 -8.11 -0.07 -33.71
C THR A 35 -6.70 -0.66 -33.69
N ASP A 36 -6.58 -1.95 -33.35
CA ASP A 36 -5.36 -2.79 -33.43
C ASP A 36 -4.57 -2.49 -34.73
N PRO A 37 -3.37 -1.86 -34.65
CA PRO A 37 -2.63 -1.40 -35.82
C PRO A 37 -2.00 -2.55 -36.64
N ILE A 38 -1.84 -3.74 -36.07
CA ILE A 38 -1.27 -4.91 -36.76
C ILE A 38 -2.35 -5.63 -37.56
N LYS A 39 -3.46 -5.99 -36.90
CA LYS A 39 -4.57 -6.73 -37.52
C LYS A 39 -5.36 -5.87 -38.50
N SER A 40 -5.40 -4.56 -38.31
CA SER A 40 -6.02 -3.65 -39.30
C SER A 40 -5.23 -3.54 -40.61
N ALA A 41 -3.90 -3.75 -40.58
CA ALA A 41 -3.04 -3.71 -41.76
C ALA A 41 -2.96 -5.07 -42.48
N GLY A 42 -3.07 -6.19 -41.75
CA GLY A 42 -2.99 -7.56 -42.29
C GLY A 42 -1.60 -8.00 -42.76
N VAL A 43 -0.63 -7.07 -42.80
CA VAL A 43 0.77 -7.28 -43.14
C VAL A 43 1.65 -6.54 -42.12
N LEU A 44 2.65 -7.23 -41.57
CA LEU A 44 3.69 -6.67 -40.70
C LEU A 44 5.00 -6.56 -41.49
N ARG A 45 5.42 -5.32 -41.81
CA ARG A 45 6.68 -5.08 -42.53
C ARG A 45 7.83 -4.99 -41.55
N ILE A 46 8.88 -5.77 -41.76
CA ILE A 46 9.99 -5.92 -40.82
C ILE A 46 11.30 -5.54 -41.49
N GLY A 47 11.98 -4.53 -40.97
CA GLY A 47 13.34 -4.17 -41.36
C GLY A 47 14.34 -5.17 -40.79
N THR A 48 15.24 -5.67 -41.64
CA THR A 48 16.32 -6.61 -41.26
C THR A 48 17.52 -6.48 -42.20
N GLU A 49 18.70 -7.02 -41.89
CA GLU A 49 19.91 -6.81 -42.72
C GLU A 49 20.12 -7.82 -43.85
N GLY A 50 19.72 -9.09 -43.68
CA GLY A 50 19.94 -10.14 -44.68
C GLY A 50 21.40 -10.58 -44.87
N THR A 51 22.33 -10.08 -44.05
CA THR A 51 23.77 -10.39 -44.12
C THR A 51 24.41 -10.75 -42.77
N TYR A 52 23.63 -10.81 -41.69
CA TYR A 52 24.08 -11.07 -40.33
C TYR A 52 23.75 -12.50 -39.87
N ALA A 53 24.57 -13.48 -40.25
CA ALA A 53 24.37 -14.87 -39.81
C ALA A 53 24.74 -15.07 -38.31
N PRO A 54 23.98 -15.88 -37.55
CA PRO A 54 22.84 -16.74 -37.95
C PRO A 54 21.46 -16.06 -37.81
N PHE A 55 21.41 -14.75 -37.63
CA PHE A 55 20.25 -13.97 -37.21
C PHE A 55 19.33 -13.55 -38.37
N SER A 56 19.92 -12.93 -39.39
CA SER A 56 19.25 -12.55 -40.63
C SER A 56 20.24 -12.63 -41.78
N TYR A 57 20.18 -13.69 -42.57
CA TYR A 57 21.13 -13.95 -43.65
C TYR A 57 20.49 -14.76 -44.78
N HIS A 58 21.12 -14.76 -45.95
CA HIS A 58 20.71 -15.62 -47.04
C HIS A 58 21.35 -17.00 -46.94
N ASP A 59 20.54 -18.06 -47.01
CA ASP A 59 21.04 -19.44 -47.05
C ASP A 59 21.94 -19.61 -48.30
N PRO A 60 23.22 -20.01 -48.17
CA PRO A 60 24.12 -20.12 -49.30
C PRO A 60 23.71 -21.15 -50.37
N LYS A 61 22.82 -22.09 -50.03
CA LYS A 61 22.33 -23.14 -50.94
C LYS A 61 21.06 -22.72 -51.67
N THR A 62 20.14 -22.06 -50.99
CA THR A 62 18.82 -21.69 -51.57
C THR A 62 18.74 -20.24 -52.02
N GLY A 63 19.59 -19.37 -51.46
CA GLY A 63 19.52 -17.93 -51.67
C GLY A 63 18.33 -17.26 -50.99
N GLU A 64 17.60 -17.95 -50.11
CA GLU A 64 16.43 -17.42 -49.39
C GLU A 64 16.84 -16.76 -48.06
N LEU A 65 16.13 -15.69 -47.68
CA LEU A 65 16.30 -15.02 -46.39
C LEU A 65 15.86 -15.93 -45.24
N THR A 66 16.79 -16.21 -44.34
CA THR A 66 16.63 -17.11 -43.19
C THR A 66 17.40 -16.58 -41.97
N GLY A 67 17.24 -17.25 -40.84
CA GLY A 67 17.93 -16.93 -39.60
C GLY A 67 17.03 -16.88 -38.38
N TYR A 68 17.64 -16.67 -37.23
CA TYR A 68 16.97 -16.63 -35.93
C TYR A 68 15.90 -15.54 -35.87
N ASP A 69 16.24 -14.27 -36.12
CA ASP A 69 15.30 -13.14 -36.14
C ASP A 69 14.20 -13.34 -37.18
N VAL A 70 14.57 -13.88 -38.34
CA VAL A 70 13.64 -14.15 -39.45
C VAL A 70 12.59 -15.18 -39.02
N ASP A 71 12.99 -16.26 -38.35
CA ASP A 71 12.06 -17.29 -37.88
C ASP A 71 11.26 -16.83 -36.64
N VAL A 72 11.84 -16.05 -35.73
CA VAL A 72 11.11 -15.42 -34.60
C VAL A 72 10.03 -14.47 -35.15
N ALA A 73 10.39 -13.61 -36.09
CA ALA A 73 9.47 -12.68 -36.75
C ALA A 73 8.32 -13.40 -37.48
N LYS A 74 8.62 -14.49 -38.22
CA LYS A 74 7.60 -15.32 -38.88
C LYS A 74 6.66 -15.96 -37.86
N ALA A 75 7.20 -16.55 -36.78
CA ALA A 75 6.40 -17.16 -35.72
C ALA A 75 5.48 -16.14 -35.04
N VAL A 76 5.96 -14.93 -34.78
CA VAL A 76 5.15 -13.82 -34.26
C VAL A 76 4.04 -13.42 -35.24
N GLY A 77 4.35 -13.30 -36.53
CA GLY A 77 3.36 -13.01 -37.56
C GLY A 77 2.26 -14.07 -37.66
N GLU A 78 2.64 -15.35 -37.67
CA GLU A 78 1.71 -16.49 -37.64
C GLU A 78 0.80 -16.43 -36.41
N LYS A 79 1.39 -16.16 -35.24
CA LYS A 79 0.66 -16.06 -33.97
C LYS A 79 -0.35 -14.91 -33.96
N LEU A 80 0.01 -13.79 -34.57
CA LEU A 80 -0.85 -12.61 -34.72
C LEU A 80 -1.85 -12.73 -35.88
N GLY A 81 -1.73 -13.76 -36.72
CA GLY A 81 -2.59 -13.97 -37.88
C GLY A 81 -2.33 -12.99 -39.04
N VAL A 82 -1.10 -12.48 -39.18
CA VAL A 82 -0.71 -11.50 -40.21
C VAL A 82 0.42 -12.02 -41.09
N LYS A 83 0.49 -11.51 -42.33
CA LYS A 83 1.59 -11.81 -43.25
C LYS A 83 2.84 -11.01 -42.86
N VAL A 84 4.01 -11.63 -42.82
CA VAL A 84 5.28 -10.94 -42.59
C VAL A 84 5.95 -10.62 -43.92
N GLU A 85 6.40 -9.37 -44.10
CA GLU A 85 7.19 -8.93 -45.26
C GLU A 85 8.52 -8.32 -44.80
N PHE A 86 9.63 -8.91 -45.20
CA PHE A 86 10.96 -8.41 -44.83
C PHE A 86 11.41 -7.32 -45.81
N VAL A 87 12.00 -6.26 -45.26
CA VAL A 87 12.58 -5.14 -45.99
C VAL A 87 14.06 -5.06 -45.64
N GLU A 88 14.90 -5.64 -46.49
CA GLU A 88 16.34 -5.67 -46.27
C GLU A 88 16.95 -4.26 -46.33
N THR A 89 17.67 -3.88 -45.28
CA THR A 89 18.23 -2.54 -45.08
C THR A 89 19.54 -2.65 -44.30
N PRO A 90 20.64 -2.04 -44.76
CA PRO A 90 21.91 -2.02 -44.01
C PRO A 90 21.74 -1.41 -42.61
N TRP A 91 22.41 -1.98 -41.59
CA TRP A 91 22.28 -1.55 -40.19
C TRP A 91 22.37 -0.04 -39.99
N ASP A 92 23.39 0.61 -40.56
CA ASP A 92 23.63 2.06 -40.40
C ASP A 92 22.46 2.94 -40.90
N SER A 93 21.54 2.38 -41.68
CA SER A 93 20.35 3.07 -42.21
C SER A 93 19.02 2.52 -41.70
N ILE A 94 19.02 1.45 -40.89
CA ILE A 94 17.80 0.71 -40.55
C ILE A 94 16.84 1.54 -39.67
N PHE A 95 17.36 2.26 -38.67
CA PHE A 95 16.54 3.14 -37.84
C PHE A 95 16.03 4.36 -38.60
N ALA A 96 16.81 4.90 -39.56
CA ALA A 96 16.32 5.94 -40.45
C ALA A 96 15.19 5.43 -41.36
N GLY A 97 15.27 4.16 -41.80
CA GLY A 97 14.18 3.47 -42.52
C GLY A 97 12.93 3.27 -41.67
N LEU A 98 13.10 2.95 -40.37
CA LEU A 98 12.00 2.85 -39.40
C LEU A 98 11.28 4.19 -39.23
N GLU A 99 12.03 5.29 -39.07
CA GLU A 99 11.48 6.65 -38.97
C GLU A 99 10.78 7.09 -40.26
N ALA A 100 11.35 6.74 -41.41
CA ALA A 100 10.77 7.00 -42.73
C ALA A 100 9.57 6.10 -43.06
N GLN A 101 9.12 5.25 -42.13
CA GLN A 101 7.98 4.34 -42.27
C GLN A 101 8.10 3.37 -43.46
N ARG A 102 9.34 3.00 -43.85
CA ARG A 102 9.57 1.97 -44.87
C ARG A 102 9.15 0.58 -44.40
N PHE A 103 9.18 0.37 -43.09
CA PHE A 103 8.71 -0.81 -42.38
C PHE A 103 8.14 -0.41 -41.01
N ASP A 104 7.47 -1.35 -40.36
CA ASP A 104 6.69 -1.13 -39.15
C ASP A 104 7.53 -1.39 -37.90
N VAL A 105 8.35 -2.45 -37.94
CA VAL A 105 9.28 -2.83 -36.86
C VAL A 105 10.63 -3.27 -37.42
N VAL A 106 11.66 -3.30 -36.57
CA VAL A 106 12.98 -3.87 -36.87
C VAL A 106 13.18 -5.16 -36.08
N ALA A 107 13.67 -6.20 -36.75
CA ALA A 107 14.09 -7.47 -36.14
C ALA A 107 15.46 -7.87 -36.73
N ASN A 108 16.52 -7.58 -35.98
CA ASN A 108 17.90 -7.83 -36.37
C ASN A 108 18.82 -7.69 -35.14
N GLU A 109 18.55 -8.45 -34.08
CA GLU A 109 19.25 -8.42 -32.79
C GLU A 109 19.37 -6.98 -32.23
N VAL A 110 18.23 -6.29 -32.14
CA VAL A 110 18.21 -4.92 -31.64
C VAL A 110 18.34 -4.93 -30.12
N THR A 111 19.52 -4.54 -29.64
CA THR A 111 19.80 -4.45 -28.20
C THR A 111 18.87 -3.47 -27.50
N ILE A 112 18.23 -3.96 -26.44
CA ILE A 112 17.42 -3.22 -25.49
C ILE A 112 18.38 -2.47 -24.57
N ASN A 113 18.37 -1.13 -24.67
CA ASN A 113 19.15 -0.27 -23.81
C ASN A 113 18.43 1.06 -23.58
N PRO A 114 18.78 1.82 -22.51
CA PRO A 114 18.10 3.06 -22.16
C PRO A 114 18.13 4.12 -23.28
N GLU A 115 19.23 4.19 -24.04
CA GLU A 115 19.40 5.17 -25.10
C GLU A 115 18.45 4.92 -26.29
N ARG A 116 18.17 3.65 -26.62
CA ARG A 116 17.18 3.25 -27.63
C ARG A 116 15.76 3.32 -27.11
N GLN A 117 15.50 2.91 -25.87
CA GLN A 117 14.18 3.03 -25.24
C GLN A 117 13.68 4.48 -25.16
N ALA A 118 14.60 5.45 -25.08
CA ALA A 118 14.26 6.87 -25.14
C ALA A 118 13.75 7.34 -26.51
N LYS A 119 14.06 6.61 -27.60
CA LYS A 119 13.72 6.97 -28.99
C LYS A 119 12.68 6.05 -29.63
N TYR A 120 12.68 4.78 -29.24
CA TYR A 120 11.90 3.71 -29.84
C TYR A 120 11.15 2.93 -28.77
N ASP A 121 10.00 2.37 -29.15
CA ASP A 121 9.36 1.35 -28.34
C ASP A 121 10.04 0.01 -28.63
N LEU A 122 10.43 -0.71 -27.58
CA LEU A 122 11.11 -2.00 -27.70
C LEU A 122 10.26 -3.11 -27.09
N SER A 123 10.26 -4.30 -27.72
CA SER A 123 9.56 -5.46 -27.18
C SER A 123 10.29 -6.03 -25.97
N GLN A 124 9.65 -6.98 -25.29
CA GLN A 124 10.34 -7.92 -24.41
C GLN A 124 11.42 -8.67 -25.21
N PRO A 125 12.52 -9.08 -24.55
CA PRO A 125 13.61 -9.73 -25.25
C PRO A 125 13.17 -11.08 -25.82
N TYR A 126 13.50 -11.36 -27.08
CA TYR A 126 13.36 -12.69 -27.66
C TYR A 126 14.67 -13.49 -27.55
N SER A 127 15.82 -12.83 -27.40
CA SER A 127 17.12 -13.42 -27.08
C SER A 127 17.86 -12.64 -25.99
N VAL A 128 18.64 -13.36 -25.19
CA VAL A 128 19.45 -12.86 -24.07
C VAL A 128 20.83 -13.49 -24.14
N GLY A 129 21.83 -12.66 -24.38
CA GLY A 129 23.25 -12.99 -24.33
C GLY A 129 23.98 -12.13 -23.28
N GLU A 130 25.29 -12.06 -23.43
CA GLU A 130 26.16 -11.13 -22.73
C GLU A 130 27.09 -10.44 -23.73
N GLY A 131 27.53 -9.21 -23.44
CA GLY A 131 28.59 -8.59 -24.24
C GLY A 131 29.91 -9.33 -24.05
N VAL A 132 30.59 -9.69 -25.13
CA VAL A 132 31.90 -10.35 -25.11
C VAL A 132 32.96 -9.57 -25.85
N ILE A 133 34.19 -9.73 -25.40
CA ILE A 133 35.39 -9.10 -25.95
C ILE A 133 36.11 -10.15 -26.78
N VAL A 134 36.20 -9.94 -28.08
CA VAL A 134 36.84 -10.85 -29.04
C VAL A 134 38.22 -10.31 -29.42
N THR A 135 39.23 -11.17 -29.33
CA THR A 135 40.61 -10.87 -29.68
C THR A 135 41.18 -11.97 -30.56
N ARG A 136 42.37 -11.77 -31.13
CA ARG A 136 43.13 -12.88 -31.74
C ARG A 136 43.44 -13.95 -30.68
N ALA A 137 43.40 -15.22 -31.05
CA ALA A 137 43.56 -16.35 -30.14
C ALA A 137 44.86 -16.29 -29.31
N GLY A 138 45.94 -15.79 -29.91
CA GLY A 138 47.24 -15.61 -29.25
C GLY A 138 47.36 -14.35 -28.36
N ASP A 139 46.41 -13.42 -28.41
CA ASP A 139 46.46 -12.20 -27.62
C ASP A 139 46.05 -12.49 -26.16
N THR A 140 46.92 -12.16 -25.22
CA THR A 140 46.65 -12.30 -23.78
C THR A 140 46.62 -10.97 -23.04
N SER A 141 46.77 -9.85 -23.78
CA SER A 141 46.89 -8.50 -23.24
C SER A 141 45.55 -7.83 -22.94
N ILE A 142 44.46 -8.32 -23.55
CA ILE A 142 43.10 -7.83 -23.34
C ILE A 142 42.28 -8.99 -22.73
N ARG A 143 41.77 -8.82 -21.51
CA ARG A 143 40.98 -9.84 -20.81
C ARG A 143 39.69 -9.28 -20.22
N SER A 144 39.58 -7.97 -20.14
CA SER A 144 38.47 -7.25 -19.58
C SER A 144 38.24 -5.95 -20.34
N LEU A 145 37.08 -5.32 -20.12
CA LEU A 145 36.77 -4.04 -20.76
C LEU A 145 37.78 -2.94 -20.37
N ALA A 146 38.38 -3.02 -19.18
CA ALA A 146 39.41 -2.07 -18.74
C ALA A 146 40.68 -2.11 -19.61
N ASP A 147 41.01 -3.26 -20.19
CA ASP A 147 42.21 -3.46 -21.02
C ASP A 147 42.05 -2.92 -22.45
N VAL A 148 40.83 -2.54 -22.83
CA VAL A 148 40.47 -1.98 -24.14
C VAL A 148 40.94 -0.52 -24.28
N LYS A 149 41.28 0.15 -23.17
CA LYS A 149 41.71 1.55 -23.18
C LYS A 149 42.96 1.75 -24.05
N GLY A 150 42.85 2.66 -25.03
CA GLY A 150 43.92 2.98 -25.97
C GLY A 150 44.11 1.98 -27.12
N LYS A 151 43.25 0.96 -27.23
CA LYS A 151 43.22 -0.02 -28.33
C LYS A 151 42.35 0.46 -29.50
N THR A 152 42.48 -0.20 -30.64
CA THR A 152 41.59 0.02 -31.80
C THR A 152 40.49 -1.05 -31.81
N ALA A 153 39.22 -0.65 -31.69
CA ALA A 153 38.06 -1.53 -31.76
C ALA A 153 37.42 -1.47 -33.16
N GLY A 154 37.14 -2.62 -33.77
CA GLY A 154 36.44 -2.70 -35.06
C GLY A 154 34.94 -2.84 -34.87
N GLU A 155 34.17 -1.77 -35.05
CA GLU A 155 32.72 -1.73 -34.78
C GLU A 155 31.96 -0.99 -35.88
N SER A 156 30.68 -1.29 -36.12
CA SER A 156 29.82 -0.38 -36.89
C SER A 156 29.67 0.95 -36.14
N ALA A 157 29.72 2.07 -36.87
CA ALA A 157 29.70 3.42 -36.27
C ALA A 157 28.45 3.71 -35.43
N THR A 158 27.34 3.03 -35.71
CA THR A 158 26.04 3.23 -35.04
C THR A 158 25.69 2.10 -34.06
N SER A 159 26.57 1.11 -33.90
CA SER A 159 26.40 0.01 -32.95
C SER A 159 26.53 0.50 -31.51
N ASN A 160 25.73 -0.05 -30.59
CA ASN A 160 25.91 0.14 -29.14
C ASN A 160 27.28 -0.35 -28.66
N TRP A 161 27.87 -1.37 -29.30
CA TRP A 161 29.21 -1.85 -28.96
C TRP A 161 30.29 -0.83 -29.30
N SER A 162 30.07 0.02 -30.32
CA SER A 162 30.95 1.14 -30.62
C SER A 162 30.97 2.18 -29.50
N GLU A 163 29.84 2.41 -28.83
CA GLU A 163 29.74 3.31 -27.70
C GLU A 163 30.40 2.71 -26.46
N VAL A 164 30.20 1.41 -26.20
CA VAL A 164 30.89 0.68 -25.13
C VAL A 164 32.41 0.77 -25.31
N ALA A 165 32.91 0.53 -26.53
CA ALA A 165 34.33 0.65 -26.86
C ALA A 165 34.85 2.09 -26.65
N ARG A 166 34.12 3.12 -27.10
CA ARG A 166 34.48 4.54 -26.88
C ARG A 166 34.49 4.91 -25.41
N LYS A 167 33.47 4.50 -24.64
CA LYS A 167 33.36 4.73 -23.19
C LYS A 167 34.51 4.04 -22.45
N ALA A 168 34.96 2.87 -22.91
CA ALA A 168 36.15 2.17 -22.41
C ALA A 168 37.48 2.80 -22.85
N GLY A 169 37.46 3.82 -23.71
CA GLY A 169 38.63 4.55 -24.16
C GLY A 169 39.36 3.95 -25.36
N ALA A 170 38.73 3.09 -26.14
CA ALA A 170 39.24 2.65 -27.44
C ALA A 170 38.96 3.66 -28.56
N ARG A 171 39.80 3.63 -29.59
CA ARG A 171 39.52 4.23 -30.89
C ARG A 171 38.66 3.27 -31.70
N VAL A 172 37.49 3.70 -32.16
CA VAL A 172 36.65 2.89 -33.05
C VAL A 172 37.05 3.08 -34.50
N GLU A 173 37.40 1.98 -35.17
CA GLU A 173 37.52 1.87 -36.62
C GLU A 173 36.19 1.36 -37.18
N SER A 174 35.53 2.17 -38.00
CA SER A 174 34.19 1.86 -38.51
C SER A 174 34.24 0.71 -39.52
N VAL A 175 33.36 -0.28 -39.35
CA VAL A 175 33.17 -1.40 -40.30
C VAL A 175 31.69 -1.56 -40.66
N GLU A 176 31.40 -2.17 -41.80
CA GLU A 176 30.04 -2.40 -42.29
C GLU A 176 29.29 -3.48 -41.49
N GLY A 177 30.01 -4.39 -40.81
CA GLY A 177 29.38 -5.44 -40.01
C GLY A 177 30.37 -6.39 -39.34
N PHE A 178 29.85 -7.32 -38.54
CA PHE A 178 30.65 -8.21 -37.68
C PHE A 178 31.65 -9.08 -38.45
N ALA A 179 31.28 -9.63 -39.61
CA ALA A 179 32.18 -10.46 -40.42
C ALA A 179 33.41 -9.67 -40.92
N GLN A 180 33.22 -8.39 -41.29
CA GLN A 180 34.31 -7.51 -41.66
C GLN A 180 35.18 -7.15 -40.44
N ALA A 181 34.56 -6.94 -39.27
CA ALA A 181 35.26 -6.71 -38.00
C ALA A 181 36.25 -7.84 -37.67
N ILE A 182 35.80 -9.09 -37.75
CA ILE A 182 36.66 -10.28 -37.52
C ILE A 182 37.78 -10.38 -38.56
N THR A 183 37.49 -10.07 -39.82
CA THR A 183 38.51 -10.04 -40.89
C THR A 183 39.63 -9.04 -40.57
N LEU A 184 39.28 -7.82 -40.13
CA LEU A 184 40.27 -6.81 -39.74
C LEU A 184 41.02 -7.18 -38.46
N LEU A 185 40.36 -7.85 -37.52
CA LEU A 185 40.97 -8.36 -36.28
C LEU A 185 42.05 -9.40 -36.60
N ASN A 186 41.76 -10.32 -37.52
CA ASN A 186 42.70 -11.33 -38.00
C ASN A 186 43.88 -10.73 -38.78
N GLN A 187 43.65 -9.65 -39.52
CA GLN A 187 44.71 -8.91 -40.23
C GLN A 187 45.59 -8.05 -39.31
N GLY A 188 45.26 -7.92 -38.02
CA GLY A 188 45.96 -7.03 -37.10
C GLY A 188 45.66 -5.54 -37.30
N ARG A 189 44.62 -5.21 -38.07
CA ARG A 189 44.21 -3.82 -38.33
C ARG A 189 43.37 -3.23 -37.20
N VAL A 190 42.71 -4.09 -36.43
CA VAL A 190 42.08 -3.74 -35.14
C VAL A 190 42.59 -4.70 -34.05
N ASP A 191 42.53 -4.25 -32.80
CA ASP A 191 43.01 -5.00 -31.64
C ASP A 191 41.90 -5.83 -30.99
N VAL A 192 40.66 -5.37 -31.10
CA VAL A 192 39.50 -5.94 -30.40
C VAL A 192 38.21 -5.75 -31.21
N VAL A 193 37.26 -6.66 -31.01
CA VAL A 193 35.87 -6.52 -31.45
C VAL A 193 35.00 -6.84 -30.23
N ILE A 194 34.00 -6.02 -29.94
CA ILE A 194 33.02 -6.23 -28.88
C ILE A 194 31.70 -6.57 -29.55
N ASN A 195 31.10 -7.69 -29.18
CA ASN A 195 29.80 -8.08 -29.73
C ASN A 195 28.99 -8.94 -28.75
N ASP A 196 27.77 -9.29 -29.11
CA ASP A 196 26.96 -10.25 -28.34
C ASP A 196 27.59 -11.65 -28.37
N SER A 197 27.66 -12.29 -27.21
CA SER A 197 28.13 -13.66 -27.01
C SER A 197 27.52 -14.66 -28.00
N ILE A 198 26.23 -14.57 -28.26
CA ILE A 198 25.47 -15.47 -29.11
C ILE A 198 25.97 -15.35 -30.55
N ALA A 199 26.19 -14.12 -31.02
CA ALA A 199 26.74 -13.85 -32.35
C ALA A 199 28.14 -14.45 -32.52
N VAL A 200 28.99 -14.29 -31.50
CA VAL A 200 30.36 -14.78 -31.53
C VAL A 200 30.39 -16.31 -31.46
N TYR A 201 29.63 -16.94 -30.57
CA TYR A 201 29.55 -18.40 -30.48
C TYR A 201 29.02 -19.01 -31.77
N ALA A 202 27.99 -18.41 -32.36
CA ALA A 202 27.44 -18.88 -33.62
C ALA A 202 28.45 -18.75 -34.77
N TYR A 203 29.17 -17.62 -34.87
CA TYR A 203 30.24 -17.44 -35.85
C TYR A 203 31.34 -18.49 -35.72
N LEU A 204 31.84 -18.73 -34.50
CA LEU A 204 32.89 -19.71 -34.23
C LEU A 204 32.42 -21.13 -34.56
N ALA A 205 31.18 -21.47 -34.22
CA ALA A 205 30.59 -22.77 -34.52
C ALA A 205 30.38 -22.97 -36.03
N GLN A 206 29.95 -21.95 -36.76
CA GLN A 206 29.67 -22.01 -38.20
C GLN A 206 30.94 -22.06 -39.04
N THR A 207 31.94 -21.23 -38.70
CA THR A 207 33.17 -21.09 -39.50
C THR A 207 34.27 -22.05 -39.08
N GLY A 208 34.25 -22.52 -37.82
CA GLY A 208 35.36 -23.26 -37.23
C GLY A 208 36.61 -22.41 -37.04
N ASP A 209 36.48 -21.07 -37.06
CA ASP A 209 37.62 -20.16 -36.94
C ASP A 209 38.30 -20.30 -35.56
N LYS A 210 39.59 -20.64 -35.58
CA LYS A 210 40.44 -20.79 -34.39
C LYS A 210 41.41 -19.63 -34.20
N SER A 211 41.39 -18.65 -35.10
CA SER A 211 42.31 -17.51 -35.11
C SER A 211 41.90 -16.39 -34.16
N VAL A 212 40.63 -16.38 -33.72
CA VAL A 212 40.08 -15.47 -32.70
C VAL A 212 39.56 -16.25 -31.49
N LYS A 213 39.38 -15.57 -30.35
CA LYS A 213 38.77 -16.12 -29.14
C LYS A 213 37.98 -15.06 -28.40
N ILE A 214 37.03 -15.50 -27.57
CA ILE A 214 36.46 -14.67 -26.51
C ILE A 214 37.53 -14.53 -25.40
N ALA A 215 37.95 -13.31 -25.15
CA ALA A 215 39.00 -12.98 -24.20
C ALA A 215 38.45 -12.56 -22.82
N GLY A 216 37.19 -12.15 -22.77
CA GLY A 216 36.48 -11.76 -21.57
C GLY A 216 35.06 -11.30 -21.87
N THR A 217 34.33 -10.94 -20.82
CA THR A 217 32.96 -10.40 -20.91
C THR A 217 32.98 -8.90 -20.58
N VAL A 218 31.95 -8.20 -21.06
CA VAL A 218 31.69 -6.78 -20.79
C VAL A 218 31.00 -6.62 -19.42
N GLY A 219 30.42 -7.69 -18.88
CA GLY A 219 29.84 -7.74 -17.53
C GLY A 219 28.36 -7.35 -17.45
N GLU A 220 27.71 -7.11 -18.60
CA GLU A 220 26.30 -6.75 -18.70
C GLU A 220 25.54 -7.76 -19.57
N LYS A 221 24.30 -8.07 -19.18
CA LYS A 221 23.36 -8.82 -20.03
C LYS A 221 23.13 -8.02 -21.30
N SER A 222 23.02 -8.72 -22.43
CA SER A 222 22.63 -8.13 -23.70
C SER A 222 21.31 -8.76 -24.13
N GLU A 223 20.26 -7.94 -24.12
CA GLU A 223 18.90 -8.37 -24.38
C GLU A 223 18.47 -7.83 -25.75
N GLN A 224 17.88 -8.65 -26.61
CA GLN A 224 17.51 -8.25 -27.97
C GLN A 224 16.01 -8.34 -28.18
N GLY A 225 15.41 -7.31 -28.77
CA GLY A 225 13.96 -7.21 -28.99
C GLY A 225 13.60 -6.67 -30.38
N PHE A 226 12.31 -6.58 -30.66
CA PHE A 226 11.79 -5.80 -31.78
C PHE A 226 11.85 -4.32 -31.45
N ALA A 227 12.14 -3.48 -32.43
CA ALA A 227 12.06 -2.02 -32.27
C ALA A 227 10.98 -1.43 -33.18
N ALA A 228 10.14 -0.56 -32.62
CA ALA A 228 9.15 0.20 -33.36
C ALA A 228 9.28 1.70 -33.07
N ARG A 229 8.68 2.53 -33.92
CA ARG A 229 8.53 3.97 -33.63
C ARG A 229 7.80 4.16 -32.30
N LYS A 230 8.17 5.22 -31.58
CA LYS A 230 7.53 5.58 -30.31
C LYS A 230 6.01 5.76 -30.49
N ASP A 231 5.24 5.25 -29.53
CA ASP A 231 3.79 5.37 -29.42
C ASP A 231 3.03 4.78 -30.62
N SER A 232 3.64 3.79 -31.28
CA SER A 232 3.08 3.13 -32.47
C SER A 232 1.99 2.10 -32.17
N GLY A 233 1.85 1.69 -30.91
CA GLY A 233 0.86 0.69 -30.48
C GLY A 233 1.22 -0.77 -30.79
N TYR A 234 2.39 -1.04 -31.38
CA TYR A 234 2.79 -2.40 -31.76
C TYR A 234 3.18 -3.30 -30.58
N MET A 235 3.69 -2.74 -29.48
CA MET A 235 4.30 -3.52 -28.40
C MET A 235 3.36 -4.44 -27.63
N PRO A 236 2.13 -4.05 -27.25
CA PRO A 236 1.22 -4.95 -26.53
C PRO A 236 1.00 -6.28 -27.26
N GLU A 237 0.82 -6.24 -28.58
CA GLU A 237 0.58 -7.42 -29.40
C GLU A 237 1.84 -8.23 -29.66
N LEU A 238 2.96 -7.58 -30.00
CA LEU A 238 4.25 -8.25 -30.17
C LEU A 238 4.68 -8.95 -28.88
N ASN A 239 4.50 -8.31 -27.73
CA ASN A 239 4.80 -8.89 -26.42
C ASN A 239 3.83 -10.04 -26.09
N GLY A 240 2.55 -9.90 -26.39
CA GLY A 240 1.57 -11.00 -26.25
C GLY A 240 1.98 -12.24 -27.05
N ALA A 241 2.29 -12.06 -28.34
CA ALA A 241 2.74 -13.14 -29.21
C ALA A 241 4.06 -13.77 -28.73
N LEU A 242 5.05 -12.96 -28.33
CA LEU A 242 6.31 -13.45 -27.77
C LEU A 242 6.10 -14.29 -26.50
N ASN A 243 5.20 -13.88 -25.61
CA ASN A 243 4.90 -14.63 -24.39
C ASN A 243 4.27 -15.98 -24.68
N GLU A 244 3.31 -16.04 -25.60
CA GLU A 244 2.69 -17.29 -25.99
C GLU A 244 3.68 -18.24 -26.69
N LEU A 245 4.52 -17.72 -27.59
CA LEU A 245 5.56 -18.50 -28.27
C LEU A 245 6.69 -18.96 -27.33
N ARG A 246 6.92 -18.22 -26.23
CA ARG A 246 7.83 -18.63 -25.17
C ARG A 246 7.20 -19.76 -24.35
N ALA A 247 5.93 -19.63 -23.99
CA ALA A 247 5.20 -20.61 -23.18
C ALA A 247 5.01 -21.95 -23.90
N ASP A 248 4.74 -21.94 -25.20
CA ASP A 248 4.58 -23.17 -26.00
C ASP A 248 5.92 -23.79 -26.47
N GLY A 249 7.05 -23.18 -26.08
CA GLY A 249 8.41 -23.64 -26.39
C GLY A 249 8.85 -23.41 -27.83
N THR A 250 8.08 -22.67 -28.64
CA THR A 250 8.44 -22.34 -30.03
C THR A 250 9.71 -21.50 -30.09
N LEU A 251 9.83 -20.47 -29.24
CA LEU A 251 11.05 -19.64 -29.20
C LEU A 251 12.29 -20.48 -28.82
N ALA A 252 12.16 -21.39 -27.85
CA ALA A 252 13.25 -22.28 -27.44
C ALA A 252 13.69 -23.20 -28.58
N LYS A 253 12.73 -23.74 -29.36
CA LYS A 253 13.04 -24.56 -30.55
C LYS A 253 13.77 -23.76 -31.64
N ILE A 254 13.33 -22.52 -31.91
CA ILE A 254 13.97 -21.62 -32.87
C ILE A 254 15.39 -21.29 -32.39
N SER A 255 15.55 -20.98 -31.11
CA SER A 255 16.85 -20.70 -30.48
C SER A 255 17.81 -21.89 -30.61
N GLN A 256 17.36 -23.10 -30.27
CA GLN A 256 18.15 -24.32 -30.43
C GLN A 256 18.53 -24.62 -31.89
N LYS A 257 17.64 -24.33 -32.85
CA LYS A 257 17.91 -24.52 -34.29
C LYS A 257 19.13 -23.72 -34.74
N TYR A 258 19.19 -22.43 -34.40
CA TYR A 258 20.22 -21.52 -34.91
C TYR A 258 21.42 -21.34 -33.97
N LEU A 259 21.16 -21.24 -32.67
CA LEU A 259 22.14 -20.84 -31.65
C LEU A 259 22.73 -22.03 -30.89
N LYS A 260 22.17 -23.24 -31.09
CA LYS A 260 22.58 -24.50 -30.42
C LYS A 260 22.50 -24.47 -28.89
N THR A 261 21.80 -23.46 -28.37
CA THR A 261 21.46 -23.29 -26.96
C THR A 261 20.09 -22.61 -26.89
N ASP A 262 19.43 -22.68 -25.75
CA ASP A 262 18.27 -21.85 -25.49
C ASP A 262 18.75 -20.50 -24.95
N ALA A 263 18.75 -19.51 -25.84
CA ALA A 263 19.14 -18.14 -25.55
C ALA A 263 17.92 -17.23 -25.33
N THR A 264 16.72 -17.76 -25.10
CA THR A 264 15.48 -16.95 -25.03
C THR A 264 15.27 -16.21 -23.70
N GLY A 265 16.20 -16.39 -22.75
CA GLY A 265 16.12 -15.83 -21.39
C GLY A 265 15.07 -16.52 -20.51
N ALA A 266 15.18 -16.34 -19.19
CA ALA A 266 14.09 -16.64 -18.26
C ALA A 266 12.87 -15.72 -18.55
N PRO A 267 11.64 -16.04 -18.07
CA PRO A 267 10.46 -15.21 -18.31
C PRO A 267 10.69 -13.75 -17.89
N PRO A 268 9.99 -12.78 -18.52
CA PRO A 268 10.34 -11.36 -18.48
C PRO A 268 10.48 -10.79 -17.07
N ASP A 269 11.28 -9.72 -16.97
CA ASP A 269 11.33 -8.80 -15.84
C ASP A 269 9.94 -8.19 -15.58
N THR A 270 9.16 -8.86 -14.74
CA THR A 270 7.92 -8.32 -14.16
C THR A 270 8.26 -7.45 -12.96
N PRO A 271 7.39 -6.51 -12.54
CA PRO A 271 7.63 -5.70 -11.35
C PRO A 271 8.01 -6.53 -10.10
N ILE A 272 7.50 -7.76 -9.99
CA ILE A 272 7.79 -8.69 -8.88
C ILE A 272 9.16 -9.36 -9.06
N ARG A 273 9.47 -9.90 -10.25
CA ARG A 273 10.76 -10.58 -10.49
C ARG A 273 11.93 -9.61 -10.54
N SER A 274 11.73 -8.39 -11.06
CA SER A 274 12.75 -7.34 -11.09
C SER A 274 13.09 -6.82 -9.69
N SER A 275 12.14 -6.79 -8.75
CA SER A 275 12.43 -6.41 -7.36
C SER A 275 13.12 -7.53 -6.59
N GLY A 276 12.93 -8.80 -7.01
CA GLY A 276 13.33 -10.00 -6.27
C GLY A 276 12.61 -10.18 -4.93
N VAL A 277 11.68 -9.28 -4.60
CA VAL A 277 10.95 -9.22 -3.32
C VAL A 277 9.50 -8.79 -3.56
N LEU A 278 8.54 -9.62 -3.14
CA LEU A 278 7.12 -9.27 -3.06
C LEU A 278 6.78 -8.78 -1.65
N ARG A 279 6.49 -7.49 -1.48
CA ARG A 279 6.04 -6.95 -0.19
C ARG A 279 4.54 -7.09 -0.05
N VAL A 280 4.09 -7.74 1.01
CA VAL A 280 2.69 -8.11 1.24
C VAL A 280 2.17 -7.42 2.50
N GLY A 281 1.17 -6.56 2.35
CA GLY A 281 0.41 -6.01 3.47
C GLY A 281 -0.58 -7.04 4.02
N THR A 282 -0.56 -7.25 5.33
CA THR A 282 -1.48 -8.15 6.05
C THR A 282 -1.71 -7.66 7.48
N GLU A 283 -2.69 -8.18 8.22
CA GLU A 283 -2.99 -7.69 9.58
C GLU A 283 -2.13 -8.31 10.67
N GLY A 284 -1.91 -9.63 10.63
CA GLY A 284 -1.17 -10.37 11.66
C GLY A 284 -1.94 -10.59 12.97
N THR A 285 -3.22 -10.20 13.01
CA THR A 285 -4.16 -10.44 14.12
C THR A 285 -5.47 -11.09 13.68
N TYR A 286 -5.57 -11.52 12.43
CA TYR A 286 -6.76 -12.09 11.81
C TYR A 286 -6.62 -13.61 11.61
N SER A 287 -6.71 -14.39 12.69
CA SER A 287 -6.68 -15.86 12.61
C SER A 287 -7.92 -16.42 11.87
N PRO A 288 -7.77 -17.44 11.01
CA PRO A 288 -6.57 -18.24 10.70
C PRO A 288 -5.76 -17.70 9.51
N PHE A 289 -6.05 -16.49 9.04
CA PHE A 289 -5.59 -16.01 7.75
C PHE A 289 -4.23 -15.30 7.84
N SER A 290 -4.10 -14.37 8.77
CA SER A 290 -2.85 -13.70 9.11
C SER A 290 -2.77 -13.50 10.63
N TYR A 291 -1.98 -14.30 11.32
CA TYR A 291 -1.88 -14.25 12.77
C TYR A 291 -0.50 -14.71 13.26
N HIS A 292 -0.19 -14.41 14.52
CA HIS A 292 1.02 -14.92 15.14
C HIS A 292 0.76 -16.24 15.86
N ASP A 293 1.54 -17.26 15.51
CA ASP A 293 1.52 -18.55 16.21
C ASP A 293 1.89 -18.35 17.68
N GLN A 294 1.07 -18.89 18.60
CA GLN A 294 1.26 -18.63 20.04
C GLN A 294 2.52 -19.28 20.63
N ALA A 295 3.03 -20.36 20.01
CA ALA A 295 4.20 -21.07 20.50
C ALA A 295 5.52 -20.45 20.03
N THR A 296 5.55 -19.97 18.79
CA THR A 296 6.75 -19.47 18.13
C THR A 296 6.80 -17.95 18.01
N GLY A 297 5.64 -17.27 18.11
CA GLY A 297 5.50 -15.85 17.88
C GLY A 297 5.72 -15.43 16.42
N GLN A 298 5.73 -16.38 15.47
CA GLN A 298 5.95 -16.10 14.05
C GLN A 298 4.64 -15.85 13.31
N LEU A 299 4.67 -14.94 12.33
CA LEU A 299 3.55 -14.68 11.44
C LEU A 299 3.26 -15.91 10.56
N THR A 300 2.03 -16.39 10.65
CA THR A 300 1.50 -17.58 9.97
C THR A 300 0.05 -17.34 9.56
N GLY A 301 -0.52 -18.28 8.82
CA GLY A 301 -1.94 -18.29 8.44
C GLY A 301 -2.15 -18.56 6.96
N TYR A 302 -3.41 -18.72 6.59
CA TYR A 302 -3.83 -19.05 5.23
C TYR A 302 -3.33 -18.03 4.19
N ASP A 303 -3.57 -16.72 4.38
CA ASP A 303 -3.09 -15.66 3.48
C ASP A 303 -1.56 -15.63 3.42
N VAL A 304 -0.90 -15.85 4.56
CA VAL A 304 0.55 -15.84 4.71
C VAL A 304 1.17 -17.00 3.92
N ASP A 305 0.61 -18.19 4.03
CA ASP A 305 1.10 -19.38 3.32
C ASP A 305 0.77 -19.34 1.83
N VAL A 306 -0.40 -18.81 1.43
CA VAL A 306 -0.72 -18.55 0.01
C VAL A 306 0.29 -17.56 -0.59
N ALA A 307 0.57 -16.45 0.10
CA ALA A 307 1.53 -15.45 -0.37
C ALA A 307 2.96 -16.02 -0.46
N LYS A 308 3.40 -16.84 0.51
CA LYS A 308 4.69 -17.55 0.46
C LYS A 308 4.77 -18.52 -0.72
N ALA A 309 3.73 -19.31 -0.95
CA ALA A 309 3.66 -20.26 -2.07
C ALA A 309 3.73 -19.53 -3.42
N ILE A 310 3.08 -18.37 -3.54
CA ILE A 310 3.21 -17.50 -4.72
C ILE A 310 4.66 -17.02 -4.88
N GLY A 311 5.30 -16.54 -3.81
CA GLY A 311 6.70 -16.11 -3.84
C GLY A 311 7.66 -17.22 -4.29
N GLU A 312 7.48 -18.44 -3.76
CA GLU A 312 8.25 -19.62 -4.15
C GLU A 312 8.04 -19.96 -5.63
N LYS A 313 6.80 -19.93 -6.12
CA LYS A 313 6.46 -20.18 -7.52
C LYS A 313 7.09 -19.16 -8.47
N LEU A 314 7.15 -17.91 -8.03
CA LEU A 314 7.73 -16.81 -8.79
C LEU A 314 9.25 -16.67 -8.62
N GLY A 315 9.86 -17.43 -7.70
CA GLY A 315 11.29 -17.37 -7.41
C GLY A 315 11.74 -16.09 -6.69
N VAL A 316 10.85 -15.47 -5.91
CA VAL A 316 11.09 -14.20 -5.20
C VAL A 316 10.92 -14.34 -3.69
N LYS A 317 11.58 -13.48 -2.92
CA LYS A 317 11.38 -13.42 -1.46
C LYS A 317 10.05 -12.74 -1.13
N VAL A 318 9.34 -13.22 -0.12
CA VAL A 318 8.13 -12.55 0.40
C VAL A 318 8.46 -11.80 1.70
N GLU A 319 8.07 -10.53 1.78
CA GLU A 319 8.21 -9.71 2.98
C GLU A 319 6.86 -9.19 3.45
N PHE A 320 6.47 -9.53 4.68
CA PHE A 320 5.19 -9.10 5.24
C PHE A 320 5.31 -7.75 5.95
N VAL A 321 4.32 -6.89 5.74
CA VAL A 321 4.18 -5.59 6.39
C VAL A 321 2.86 -5.56 7.14
N GLU A 322 2.91 -5.82 8.44
CA GLU A 322 1.73 -5.83 9.30
C GLU A 322 1.10 -4.44 9.42
N THR A 323 -0.17 -4.33 9.06
CA THR A 323 -0.92 -3.08 8.98
C THR A 323 -2.39 -3.32 9.35
N PRO A 324 -2.97 -2.58 10.30
CA PRO A 324 -4.39 -2.72 10.65
C PRO A 324 -5.29 -2.53 9.43
N TRP A 325 -6.36 -3.34 9.32
CA TRP A 325 -7.26 -3.36 8.17
C TRP A 325 -7.74 -1.97 7.73
N ASP A 326 -8.18 -1.14 8.67
CA ASP A 326 -8.70 0.22 8.38
C ASP A 326 -7.67 1.15 7.70
N SER A 327 -6.38 0.82 7.78
CA SER A 327 -5.28 1.57 7.17
C SER A 327 -4.57 0.85 6.03
N ILE A 328 -4.92 -0.41 5.73
CA ILE A 328 -4.15 -1.27 4.83
C ILE A 328 -4.18 -0.76 3.38
N PHE A 329 -5.34 -0.32 2.90
CA PHE A 329 -5.45 0.27 1.56
C PHE A 329 -4.75 1.63 1.45
N ALA A 330 -4.74 2.43 2.52
CA ALA A 330 -3.94 3.65 2.55
C ALA A 330 -2.44 3.34 2.52
N GLY A 331 -2.00 2.25 3.17
CA GLY A 331 -0.64 1.73 3.08
C GLY A 331 -0.27 1.24 1.68
N LEU A 332 -1.22 0.57 0.99
CA LEU A 332 -1.08 0.13 -0.40
C LEU A 332 -0.85 1.32 -1.34
N GLU A 333 -1.68 2.37 -1.22
CA GLU A 333 -1.57 3.62 -1.97
C GLU A 333 -0.27 4.38 -1.67
N ALA A 334 0.15 4.38 -0.40
CA ALA A 334 1.42 4.96 0.03
C ALA A 334 2.66 4.14 -0.38
N LYS A 335 2.49 3.04 -1.13
CA LYS A 335 3.56 2.14 -1.60
C LYS A 335 4.41 1.54 -0.47
N ARG A 336 3.81 1.33 0.71
CA ARG A 336 4.49 0.64 1.84
C ARG A 336 4.69 -0.85 1.57
N PHE A 337 3.83 -1.43 0.74
CA PHE A 337 3.87 -2.80 0.24
C PHE A 337 3.27 -2.82 -1.17
N ASP A 338 3.43 -3.95 -1.86
CA ASP A 338 3.09 -4.09 -3.28
C ASP A 338 1.68 -4.64 -3.47
N VAL A 339 1.29 -5.59 -2.63
CA VAL A 339 -0.03 -6.23 -2.64
C VAL A 339 -0.59 -6.36 -1.22
N VAL A 340 -1.91 -6.52 -1.09
CA VAL A 340 -2.59 -6.91 0.14
C VAL A 340 -3.03 -8.37 0.04
N ALA A 341 -2.67 -9.19 1.03
CA ALA A 341 -3.16 -10.55 1.24
C ALA A 341 -3.75 -10.63 2.65
N ASN A 342 -5.07 -10.49 2.74
CA ASN A 342 -5.80 -10.41 4.01
C ASN A 342 -7.31 -10.65 3.78
N GLU A 343 -7.66 -11.73 3.07
CA GLU A 343 -9.03 -12.04 2.62
C GLU A 343 -9.75 -10.83 2.00
N VAL A 344 -9.15 -10.22 0.96
CA VAL A 344 -9.76 -9.04 0.34
C VAL A 344 -10.91 -9.46 -0.56
N THR A 345 -12.13 -9.21 -0.10
CA THR A 345 -13.33 -9.52 -0.89
C THR A 345 -13.35 -8.77 -2.20
N ILE A 346 -13.53 -9.52 -3.28
CA ILE A 346 -13.70 -9.06 -4.65
C ILE A 346 -15.10 -8.49 -4.78
N ASN A 347 -15.20 -7.17 -5.03
CA ASN A 347 -16.46 -6.49 -5.27
C ASN A 347 -16.28 -5.32 -6.26
N PRO A 348 -17.37 -4.84 -6.90
CA PRO A 348 -17.29 -3.79 -7.90
C PRO A 348 -16.68 -2.48 -7.39
N GLU A 349 -16.95 -2.10 -6.14
CA GLU A 349 -16.42 -0.86 -5.55
C GLU A 349 -14.89 -0.90 -5.42
N ARG A 350 -14.32 -2.05 -5.05
CA ARG A 350 -12.86 -2.25 -4.96
C ARG A 350 -12.23 -2.44 -6.33
N GLN A 351 -12.85 -3.20 -7.24
CA GLN A 351 -12.36 -3.38 -8.61
C GLN A 351 -12.26 -2.05 -9.38
N ALA A 352 -13.11 -1.08 -9.04
CA ALA A 352 -13.03 0.27 -9.59
C ALA A 352 -11.79 1.06 -9.14
N LYS A 353 -11.20 0.73 -7.99
CA LYS A 353 -10.05 1.45 -7.39
C LYS A 353 -8.73 0.68 -7.43
N TYR A 354 -8.80 -0.65 -7.38
CA TYR A 354 -7.67 -1.55 -7.24
C TYR A 354 -7.75 -2.65 -8.30
N ASP A 355 -6.60 -3.22 -8.64
CA ASP A 355 -6.56 -4.46 -9.39
C ASP A 355 -6.65 -5.63 -8.41
N LEU A 356 -7.60 -6.54 -8.64
CA LEU A 356 -7.84 -7.69 -7.79
C LEU A 356 -7.49 -8.98 -8.54
N SER A 357 -6.86 -9.93 -7.85
CA SER A 357 -6.53 -11.23 -8.44
C SER A 357 -7.77 -12.07 -8.67
N GLN A 358 -7.58 -13.17 -9.40
CA GLN A 358 -8.51 -14.29 -9.32
C GLN A 358 -8.64 -14.74 -7.85
N PRO A 359 -9.80 -15.26 -7.44
CA PRO A 359 -10.00 -15.64 -6.05
C PRO A 359 -9.08 -16.82 -5.68
N TYR A 360 -8.44 -16.73 -4.51
CA TYR A 360 -7.69 -17.84 -3.92
C TYR A 360 -8.48 -18.54 -2.81
N SER A 361 -9.49 -17.87 -2.24
CA SER A 361 -10.50 -18.48 -1.37
C SER A 361 -11.91 -17.99 -1.71
N VAL A 362 -12.89 -18.85 -1.45
CA VAL A 362 -14.31 -18.62 -1.68
C VAL A 362 -15.08 -19.07 -0.45
N GLY A 363 -15.66 -18.09 0.23
CA GLY A 363 -16.57 -18.28 1.36
C GLY A 363 -17.99 -17.85 1.05
N GLU A 364 -18.77 -17.73 2.11
CA GLU A 364 -20.12 -17.16 2.10
C GLU A 364 -20.30 -16.30 3.35
N GLY A 365 -21.14 -15.27 3.28
CA GLY A 365 -21.42 -14.48 4.47
C GLY A 365 -22.28 -15.26 5.46
N VAL A 366 -21.93 -15.25 6.73
CA VAL A 366 -22.69 -15.88 7.83
C VAL A 366 -22.98 -14.88 8.94
N ILE A 367 -24.07 -15.15 9.66
CA ILE A 367 -24.50 -14.39 10.83
C ILE A 367 -24.17 -15.22 12.06
N VAL A 368 -23.38 -14.66 12.97
CA VAL A 368 -22.97 -15.29 14.22
C VAL A 368 -23.74 -14.65 15.38
N THR A 369 -24.34 -15.47 16.22
CA THR A 369 -25.06 -15.05 17.44
C THR A 369 -24.54 -15.81 18.66
N ARG A 370 -24.98 -15.43 19.86
CA ARG A 370 -24.77 -16.29 21.04
C ARG A 370 -25.50 -17.62 20.84
N ALA A 371 -24.93 -18.69 21.39
CA ALA A 371 -25.44 -20.05 21.19
C ALA A 371 -26.90 -20.21 21.65
N ASP A 372 -27.29 -19.48 22.70
CA ASP A 372 -28.63 -19.46 23.28
C ASP A 372 -29.62 -18.55 22.53
N ASP A 373 -29.16 -17.68 21.63
CA ASP A 373 -30.04 -16.77 20.88
C ASP A 373 -30.73 -17.49 19.73
N THR A 374 -32.06 -17.48 19.72
CA THR A 374 -32.90 -18.05 18.66
C THR A 374 -33.71 -16.99 17.92
N SER A 375 -33.50 -15.71 18.22
CA SER A 375 -34.27 -14.58 17.68
C SER A 375 -33.80 -14.11 16.30
N ILE A 376 -32.65 -14.57 15.84
CA ILE A 376 -32.04 -14.23 14.55
C ILE A 376 -31.78 -15.54 13.81
N SER A 377 -32.44 -15.74 12.66
CA SER A 377 -32.26 -16.93 11.81
C SER A 377 -32.18 -16.58 10.32
N SER A 378 -32.19 -15.30 9.98
CA SER A 378 -32.05 -14.78 8.63
C SER A 378 -31.43 -13.38 8.63
N LEU A 379 -30.97 -12.92 7.47
CA LEU A 379 -30.45 -11.55 7.31
C LEU A 379 -31.50 -10.48 7.63
N ALA A 380 -32.78 -10.75 7.37
CA ALA A 380 -33.87 -9.81 7.65
C ALA A 380 -34.07 -9.55 9.15
N ASP A 381 -33.70 -10.51 10.01
CA ASP A 381 -33.85 -10.40 11.46
C ASP A 381 -32.83 -9.44 12.09
N LEU A 382 -31.83 -9.00 11.33
CA LEU A 382 -30.86 -7.99 11.78
C LEU A 382 -31.46 -6.57 11.86
N LYS A 383 -32.66 -6.34 11.33
CA LYS A 383 -33.29 -5.03 11.34
C LYS A 383 -33.47 -4.51 12.76
N GLY A 384 -32.83 -3.38 13.07
CA GLY A 384 -32.84 -2.75 14.39
C GLY A 384 -31.97 -3.45 15.44
N LYS A 385 -31.32 -4.57 15.11
CA LYS A 385 -30.34 -5.25 15.96
C LYS A 385 -29.01 -4.52 15.93
N THR A 386 -28.24 -4.67 16.99
CA THR A 386 -26.87 -4.16 17.07
C THR A 386 -25.91 -5.24 16.61
N THR A 387 -25.07 -4.93 15.63
CA THR A 387 -24.03 -5.84 15.16
C THR A 387 -22.66 -5.19 15.21
N ALA A 388 -21.57 -5.96 15.19
CA ALA A 388 -20.22 -5.37 15.17
C ALA A 388 -19.36 -5.88 14.02
N GLN A 389 -18.76 -4.99 13.24
CA GLN A 389 -17.81 -5.30 12.15
C GLN A 389 -16.78 -4.18 12.01
N SER A 390 -15.67 -4.38 11.28
CA SER A 390 -14.85 -3.24 10.83
C SER A 390 -15.68 -2.29 9.97
N SER A 391 -15.50 -0.97 10.16
CA SER A 391 -16.29 0.05 9.44
C SER A 391 -16.21 -0.09 7.92
N THR A 392 -15.05 -0.52 7.42
CA THR A 392 -14.76 -0.64 5.98
C THR A 392 -15.04 -2.03 5.41
N SER A 393 -15.48 -2.97 6.25
CA SER A 393 -15.85 -4.31 5.81
C SER A 393 -17.08 -4.27 4.89
N ASN A 394 -17.08 -5.12 3.87
CA ASN A 394 -18.28 -5.42 3.09
C ASN A 394 -19.41 -5.96 4.00
N TRP A 395 -19.09 -6.74 5.04
CA TRP A 395 -20.08 -7.26 5.98
C TRP A 395 -20.75 -6.16 6.81
N ALA A 396 -20.03 -5.07 7.10
CA ALA A 396 -20.63 -3.88 7.71
C ALA A 396 -21.65 -3.21 6.78
N LYS A 397 -21.44 -3.26 5.46
CA LYS A 397 -22.42 -2.79 4.47
C LYS A 397 -23.62 -3.72 4.38
N VAL A 398 -23.40 -5.04 4.28
CA VAL A 398 -24.48 -6.05 4.28
C VAL A 398 -25.37 -5.91 5.51
N ALA A 399 -24.79 -5.78 6.71
CA ALA A 399 -25.54 -5.59 7.94
C ALA A 399 -26.33 -4.25 7.96
N ARG A 400 -25.72 -3.15 7.49
CA ARG A 400 -26.41 -1.84 7.38
C ARG A 400 -27.56 -1.87 6.39
N ASP A 401 -27.36 -2.49 5.23
CA ASP A 401 -28.37 -2.61 4.18
C ASP A 401 -29.54 -3.50 4.67
N ALA A 402 -29.27 -4.47 5.55
CA ALA A 402 -30.28 -5.24 6.28
C ALA A 402 -30.97 -4.46 7.43
N GLY A 403 -30.54 -3.23 7.71
CA GLY A 403 -31.14 -2.35 8.72
C GLY A 403 -30.57 -2.50 10.14
N ALA A 404 -29.39 -3.10 10.30
CA ALA A 404 -28.71 -3.21 11.59
C ALA A 404 -28.03 -1.89 12.01
N ASN A 405 -27.88 -1.71 13.32
CA ASN A 405 -27.01 -0.70 13.92
C ASN A 405 -25.59 -1.28 14.03
N VAL A 406 -24.70 -0.91 13.12
CA VAL A 406 -23.33 -1.47 13.08
C VAL A 406 -22.37 -0.70 13.97
N GLU A 407 -21.88 -1.37 15.01
CA GLU A 407 -20.79 -0.96 15.89
C GLU A 407 -19.44 -1.27 15.25
N ALA A 408 -18.63 -0.24 15.05
CA ALA A 408 -17.34 -0.45 14.41
C ALA A 408 -16.29 -1.08 15.35
N VAL A 409 -15.66 -2.16 14.94
CA VAL A 409 -14.62 -2.85 15.71
C VAL A 409 -13.36 -3.02 14.86
N GLU A 410 -12.22 -3.18 15.50
CA GLU A 410 -10.93 -3.38 14.83
C GLU A 410 -10.92 -4.68 14.03
N GLY A 411 -11.58 -5.74 14.53
CA GLY A 411 -11.66 -7.01 13.84
C GLY A 411 -12.64 -8.00 14.47
N PHE A 412 -12.68 -9.20 13.90
CA PHE A 412 -13.67 -10.22 14.26
C PHE A 412 -13.57 -10.71 15.71
N ALA A 413 -12.36 -10.91 16.25
CA ALA A 413 -12.17 -11.35 17.63
C ALA A 413 -12.78 -10.36 18.66
N GLN A 414 -12.69 -9.07 18.37
CA GLN A 414 -13.32 -8.03 19.19
C GLN A 414 -14.85 -8.10 19.07
N ALA A 415 -15.40 -8.36 17.87
CA ALA A 415 -16.84 -8.59 17.69
C ALA A 415 -17.35 -9.75 18.55
N ILE A 416 -16.65 -10.90 18.54
CA ILE A 416 -17.01 -12.05 19.38
C ILE A 416 -16.94 -11.71 20.87
N THR A 417 -15.91 -10.97 21.29
CA THR A 417 -15.79 -10.49 22.68
C THR A 417 -17.01 -9.65 23.09
N LEU A 418 -17.46 -8.73 22.24
CA LEU A 418 -18.65 -7.92 22.51
C LEU A 418 -19.94 -8.76 22.51
N LEU A 419 -20.04 -9.75 21.62
CA LEU A 419 -21.19 -10.65 21.52
C LEU A 419 -21.34 -11.49 22.80
N ASN A 420 -20.24 -12.05 23.29
CA ASN A 420 -20.16 -12.82 24.53
C ASN A 420 -20.44 -11.96 25.78
N GLN A 421 -20.10 -10.68 25.74
CA GLN A 421 -20.44 -9.71 26.80
C GLN A 421 -21.89 -9.22 26.72
N GLY A 422 -22.68 -9.67 25.73
CA GLY A 422 -24.06 -9.21 25.52
C GLY A 422 -24.17 -7.75 25.09
N ARG A 423 -23.07 -7.16 24.59
CA ARG A 423 -23.05 -5.76 24.13
C ARG A 423 -23.58 -5.58 22.71
N ILE A 424 -23.65 -6.67 21.94
CA ILE A 424 -24.24 -6.73 20.60
C ILE A 424 -25.12 -7.98 20.47
N ASP A 425 -25.98 -7.99 19.45
CA ASP A 425 -26.92 -9.08 19.17
C ASP A 425 -26.30 -10.12 18.21
N ALA A 426 -25.55 -9.67 17.20
CA ALA A 426 -24.93 -10.56 16.22
C ALA A 426 -23.65 -9.96 15.60
N THR A 427 -22.91 -10.75 14.84
CA THR A 427 -21.90 -10.24 13.91
C THR A 427 -22.03 -10.93 12.56
N VAL A 428 -21.88 -10.18 11.47
CA VAL A 428 -21.82 -10.75 10.11
C VAL A 428 -20.35 -10.86 9.71
N ASN A 429 -19.94 -12.03 9.23
CA ASN A 429 -18.58 -12.24 8.74
C ASN A 429 -18.52 -13.34 7.68
N ASP A 430 -17.34 -13.55 7.09
CA ASP A 430 -17.09 -14.66 6.18
C ASP A 430 -17.13 -16.00 6.93
N SER A 431 -17.81 -16.99 6.36
CA SER A 431 -17.98 -18.33 6.94
C SER A 431 -16.65 -18.99 7.26
N ILE A 432 -15.65 -18.79 6.42
CA ILE A 432 -14.31 -19.36 6.59
C ILE A 432 -13.69 -18.84 7.90
N ALA A 433 -13.81 -17.53 8.15
CA ALA A 433 -13.31 -16.90 9.37
C ALA A 433 -13.99 -17.45 10.63
N VAL A 434 -15.31 -17.66 10.56
CA VAL A 434 -16.09 -18.16 11.69
C VAL A 434 -15.79 -19.62 11.99
N TYR A 435 -15.74 -20.48 10.96
CA TYR A 435 -15.44 -21.90 11.14
C TYR A 435 -14.07 -22.11 11.76
N ALA A 436 -13.08 -21.37 11.29
CA ALA A 436 -11.73 -21.45 11.82
C ALA A 436 -11.64 -20.95 13.27
N TYR A 437 -12.28 -19.83 13.61
CA TYR A 437 -12.37 -19.36 15.00
C TYR A 437 -12.96 -20.43 15.92
N LEU A 438 -14.08 -21.03 15.52
CA LEU A 438 -14.74 -22.08 16.31
C LEU A 438 -13.86 -23.33 16.47
N ALA A 439 -13.14 -23.72 15.41
CA ALA A 439 -12.24 -24.86 15.43
C ALA A 439 -11.00 -24.62 16.30
N GLU A 440 -10.42 -23.42 16.25
CA GLU A 440 -9.22 -23.06 17.02
C GLU A 440 -9.53 -22.89 18.51
N THR A 441 -10.59 -22.16 18.83
CA THR A 441 -10.91 -21.80 20.22
C THR A 441 -11.75 -22.86 20.94
N GLY A 442 -12.48 -23.70 20.20
CA GLY A 442 -13.51 -24.56 20.76
C GLY A 442 -14.65 -23.80 21.43
N ASP A 443 -14.83 -22.52 21.10
CA ASP A 443 -15.83 -21.64 21.72
C ASP A 443 -17.25 -22.14 21.43
N LYS A 444 -17.96 -22.56 22.49
CA LYS A 444 -19.36 -23.03 22.41
C LYS A 444 -20.37 -21.94 22.78
N SER A 445 -19.91 -20.73 23.11
CA SER A 445 -20.77 -19.63 23.53
C SER A 445 -21.42 -18.89 22.35
N VAL A 446 -20.93 -19.10 21.13
CA VAL A 446 -21.47 -18.54 19.89
C VAL A 446 -21.80 -19.63 18.88
N LYS A 447 -22.66 -19.32 17.90
CA LYS A 447 -23.03 -20.21 16.79
C LYS A 447 -23.24 -19.44 15.50
N ILE A 448 -23.11 -20.12 14.36
CA ILE A 448 -23.64 -19.61 13.10
C ILE A 448 -25.17 -19.80 13.13
N ALA A 449 -25.89 -18.69 13.10
CA ALA A 449 -27.34 -18.64 13.16
C ALA A 449 -28.00 -18.71 11.78
N ALA A 450 -27.34 -18.16 10.76
CA ALA A 450 -27.83 -18.15 9.39
C ALA A 450 -26.71 -17.87 8.39
N GLN A 451 -26.95 -18.23 7.12
CA GLN A 451 -26.20 -17.72 5.98
C GLN A 451 -26.86 -16.44 5.46
N THR A 452 -26.06 -15.52 4.93
CA THR A 452 -26.53 -14.30 4.26
C THR A 452 -27.03 -14.57 2.84
N GLY A 453 -26.59 -15.68 2.22
CA GLY A 453 -26.83 -15.99 0.82
C GLY A 453 -25.88 -15.28 -0.16
N GLU A 454 -24.93 -14.48 0.34
CA GLU A 454 -23.91 -13.83 -0.47
C GLU A 454 -22.64 -14.68 -0.55
N LYS A 455 -22.21 -14.99 -1.78
CA LYS A 455 -20.91 -15.59 -2.06
C LYS A 455 -19.82 -14.55 -1.81
N SER A 456 -18.72 -14.97 -1.18
CA SER A 456 -17.61 -14.11 -0.82
C SER A 456 -16.35 -14.63 -1.51
N GLU A 457 -15.90 -13.96 -2.56
CA GLU A 457 -14.69 -14.32 -3.31
C GLU A 457 -13.54 -13.44 -2.84
N GLN A 458 -12.39 -14.02 -2.52
CA GLN A 458 -11.28 -13.33 -1.85
C GLN A 458 -10.05 -13.35 -2.74
N GLY A 459 -9.49 -12.19 -3.04
CA GLY A 459 -8.35 -12.03 -3.93
C GLY A 459 -7.25 -11.17 -3.33
N LEU A 460 -6.08 -11.15 -3.97
CA LEU A 460 -5.00 -10.23 -3.68
C LEU A 460 -5.35 -8.86 -4.26
N ALA A 461 -5.11 -7.78 -3.53
CA ALA A 461 -5.31 -6.43 -4.03
C ALA A 461 -3.98 -5.74 -4.32
N ALA A 462 -3.81 -5.24 -5.54
CA ALA A 462 -2.70 -4.36 -5.91
C ALA A 462 -3.23 -2.98 -6.32
N ARG A 463 -2.33 -1.99 -6.36
CA ARG A 463 -2.65 -0.69 -6.95
C ARG A 463 -3.09 -0.87 -8.41
N LYS A 464 -4.00 -0.02 -8.86
CA LYS A 464 -4.46 0.01 -10.25
C LYS A 464 -3.29 0.16 -11.21
N ASP A 465 -3.31 -0.59 -12.32
CA ASP A 465 -2.34 -0.54 -13.43
C ASP A 465 -0.89 -0.81 -13.00
N SER A 466 -0.72 -1.52 -11.87
CA SER A 466 0.61 -1.79 -11.30
C SER A 466 1.39 -2.88 -12.02
N GLY A 467 0.72 -3.67 -12.87
CA GLY A 467 1.33 -4.78 -13.62
C GLY A 467 1.56 -6.07 -12.83
N TYR A 468 1.15 -6.12 -11.55
CA TYR A 468 1.37 -7.29 -10.67
C TYR A 468 0.43 -8.46 -10.98
N LEU A 469 -0.82 -8.18 -11.39
CA LEU A 469 -1.88 -9.19 -11.45
C LEU A 469 -1.68 -10.31 -12.48
N PRO A 470 -1.17 -10.07 -13.71
CA PRO A 470 -0.93 -11.15 -14.65
C PRO A 470 -0.04 -12.26 -14.07
N GLU A 471 1.01 -11.88 -13.35
CA GLU A 471 1.94 -12.82 -12.74
C GLU A 471 1.38 -13.48 -11.48
N LEU A 472 0.72 -12.72 -10.61
CA LEU A 472 0.05 -13.28 -9.43
C LEU A 472 -1.03 -14.29 -9.82
N ASN A 473 -1.81 -13.98 -10.87
CA ASN A 473 -2.82 -14.89 -11.39
C ASN A 473 -2.19 -16.15 -12.01
N GLY A 474 -1.10 -16.01 -12.76
CA GLY A 474 -0.36 -17.17 -13.29
C GLY A 474 0.16 -18.08 -12.17
N ALA A 475 0.75 -17.52 -11.11
CA ALA A 475 1.18 -18.29 -9.95
C ALA A 475 0.00 -18.98 -9.25
N LEU A 476 -1.13 -18.29 -9.06
CA LEU A 476 -2.33 -18.86 -8.47
C LEU A 476 -2.89 -20.01 -9.32
N ASP A 477 -2.89 -19.89 -10.64
CA ASP A 477 -3.37 -20.94 -11.55
C ASP A 477 -2.49 -22.19 -11.47
N GLU A 478 -1.16 -22.03 -11.42
CA GLU A 478 -0.25 -23.15 -11.26
C GLU A 478 -0.37 -23.81 -9.88
N LEU A 479 -0.45 -23.02 -8.79
CA LEU A 479 -0.65 -23.52 -7.42
C LEU A 479 -2.01 -24.20 -7.22
N ARG A 480 -3.01 -23.80 -8.01
CA ARG A 480 -4.31 -24.48 -8.07
C ARG A 480 -4.20 -25.80 -8.82
N ALA A 481 -3.47 -25.82 -9.94
CA ALA A 481 -3.29 -27.00 -10.77
C ALA A 481 -2.44 -28.09 -10.10
N ASP A 482 -1.43 -27.71 -9.31
CA ASP A 482 -0.57 -28.65 -8.58
C ASP A 482 -1.12 -29.07 -7.21
N GLY A 483 -2.27 -28.50 -6.79
CA GLY A 483 -2.97 -28.85 -5.55
C GLY A 483 -2.47 -28.13 -4.30
N THR A 484 -1.42 -27.31 -4.39
CA THR A 484 -0.83 -26.60 -3.25
C THR A 484 -1.86 -25.71 -2.54
N LEU A 485 -2.70 -24.98 -3.28
CA LEU A 485 -3.75 -24.15 -2.65
C LEU A 485 -4.73 -24.99 -1.84
N ALA A 486 -5.12 -26.17 -2.34
CA ALA A 486 -6.07 -27.05 -1.67
C ALA A 486 -5.46 -27.61 -0.37
N GLU A 487 -4.17 -27.96 -0.38
CA GLU A 487 -3.46 -28.40 0.83
C GLU A 487 -3.38 -27.29 1.90
N ILE A 488 -3.07 -26.06 1.50
CA ILE A 488 -3.05 -24.91 2.41
C ILE A 488 -4.46 -24.65 2.97
N SER A 489 -5.49 -24.72 2.12
CA SER A 489 -6.90 -24.55 2.52
C SER A 489 -7.32 -25.61 3.53
N GLN A 490 -7.02 -26.88 3.26
CA GLN A 490 -7.33 -28.00 4.16
C GLN A 490 -6.60 -27.87 5.51
N ARG A 491 -5.37 -27.35 5.52
CA ARG A 491 -4.55 -27.16 6.73
C ARG A 491 -5.20 -26.17 7.70
N TYR A 492 -5.57 -24.98 7.19
CA TYR A 492 -6.06 -23.89 8.02
C TYR A 492 -7.58 -23.88 8.19
N LEU A 493 -8.31 -24.15 7.11
CA LEU A 493 -9.77 -23.97 7.04
C LEU A 493 -10.53 -25.28 7.24
N LYS A 494 -9.82 -26.42 7.27
CA LYS A 494 -10.38 -27.79 7.38
C LYS A 494 -11.38 -28.15 6.28
N ALA A 495 -11.40 -27.35 5.20
CA ALA A 495 -12.21 -27.53 4.00
C ALA A 495 -11.42 -26.95 2.82
N ASP A 496 -11.75 -27.42 1.61
CA ASP A 496 -11.23 -26.82 0.38
C ASP A 496 -12.10 -25.62 -0.02
N ALA A 497 -11.60 -24.43 0.31
CA ALA A 497 -12.21 -23.16 -0.04
C ALA A 497 -11.64 -22.57 -1.34
N THR A 498 -10.79 -23.28 -2.10
CA THR A 498 -10.03 -22.71 -3.22
C THR A 498 -10.83 -22.52 -4.51
N GLY A 499 -12.01 -23.12 -4.57
CA GLY A 499 -12.93 -23.05 -5.71
C GLY A 499 -12.36 -23.67 -6.99
N ALA A 500 -12.68 -24.94 -7.28
CA ALA A 500 -12.38 -25.54 -8.58
C ALA A 500 -13.09 -24.77 -9.72
N ALA A 501 -12.38 -24.53 -10.82
CA ALA A 501 -12.85 -23.77 -11.98
C ALA A 501 -14.19 -24.30 -12.52
N GLY A 502 -15.23 -23.48 -12.48
CA GLY A 502 -16.55 -23.83 -13.00
C GLY A 502 -17.57 -22.72 -12.87
N GLN A 503 -17.78 -22.02 -13.99
CA GLN A 503 -18.88 -21.09 -14.28
C GLN A 503 -18.82 -19.71 -13.60
N GLN A 504 -18.44 -18.72 -14.41
CA GLN A 504 -19.01 -17.38 -14.35
C GLN A 504 -20.55 -17.51 -14.36
N ALA A 505 -21.16 -17.48 -13.19
CA ALA A 505 -22.56 -17.18 -13.08
C ALA A 505 -22.72 -15.68 -13.36
N LYS A 506 -23.17 -15.33 -14.57
CA LYS A 506 -23.88 -14.07 -14.79
C LYS A 506 -25.11 -14.08 -13.89
N GLN A 507 -24.99 -13.60 -12.65
CA GLN A 507 -26.14 -13.28 -11.83
C GLN A 507 -26.39 -11.78 -11.89
N GLY A 508 -27.45 -11.44 -12.61
CA GLY A 508 -28.05 -10.12 -12.59
C GLY A 508 -28.67 -9.85 -11.22
N GLY A 509 -27.89 -9.21 -10.34
CA GLY A 509 -28.44 -8.23 -9.42
C GLY A 509 -28.41 -6.89 -10.14
N GLN A 510 -29.56 -6.22 -10.28
CA GLN A 510 -29.58 -4.80 -10.62
C GLN A 510 -28.81 -4.05 -9.52
N GLY A 511 -27.51 -3.88 -9.71
CA GLY A 511 -26.71 -2.98 -8.91
C GLY A 511 -27.33 -1.60 -9.07
N ALA A 512 -27.88 -1.07 -7.98
CA ALA A 512 -28.16 0.34 -7.89
C ALA A 512 -26.92 1.10 -8.42
N PRO A 513 -27.10 2.15 -9.24
CA PRO A 513 -25.99 2.83 -9.88
C PRO A 513 -24.96 3.21 -8.81
N ALA A 514 -23.70 2.86 -9.06
CA ALA A 514 -22.58 3.26 -8.22
C ALA A 514 -22.74 4.76 -7.91
N PRO A 515 -22.73 5.19 -6.63
CA PRO A 515 -22.78 6.60 -6.34
C PRO A 515 -21.58 7.25 -7.04
N ALA A 516 -21.85 8.30 -7.82
CA ALA A 516 -20.81 9.09 -8.46
C ALA A 516 -19.68 9.38 -7.46
N VAL A 517 -18.43 9.25 -7.89
CA VAL A 517 -17.25 9.63 -7.11
C VAL A 517 -17.45 11.10 -6.67
N ARG A 518 -17.95 11.29 -5.45
CA ARG A 518 -18.16 12.63 -4.90
C ARG A 518 -16.79 13.22 -4.66
N SER A 519 -16.58 14.48 -5.05
CA SER A 519 -15.35 15.17 -4.65
C SER A 519 -15.25 15.16 -3.12
N GLY A 520 -14.04 15.01 -2.57
CA GLY A 520 -13.83 15.01 -1.12
C GLY A 520 -14.41 16.25 -0.43
N LEU A 521 -14.44 17.38 -1.15
CA LEU A 521 -15.11 18.60 -0.69
C LEU A 521 -16.63 18.40 -0.51
N GLN A 522 -17.29 17.76 -1.47
CA GLN A 522 -18.73 17.49 -1.39
C GLN A 522 -19.06 16.49 -0.27
N LEU A 523 -18.23 15.46 -0.09
CA LEU A 523 -18.36 14.53 1.04
C LEU A 523 -18.29 15.27 2.39
N VAL A 524 -17.35 16.21 2.53
CA VAL A 524 -17.23 17.04 3.74
C VAL A 524 -18.45 17.93 3.92
N LEU A 525 -18.88 18.64 2.87
CA LEU A 525 -20.03 19.54 2.92
C LEU A 525 -21.31 18.82 3.34
N ASP A 526 -21.55 17.63 2.79
CA ASP A 526 -22.71 16.79 3.10
C ASP A 526 -22.72 16.30 4.57
N ASN A 527 -21.55 16.24 5.20
CA ASN A 527 -21.35 15.65 6.52
C ASN A 527 -20.93 16.63 7.63
N LEU A 528 -20.93 17.94 7.36
CA LEU A 528 -20.66 18.96 8.39
C LEU A 528 -21.60 18.84 9.59
N TRP A 529 -22.89 18.65 9.37
CA TRP A 529 -23.86 18.54 10.46
C TRP A 529 -23.69 17.26 11.29
N PRO A 530 -23.59 16.05 10.70
CA PRO A 530 -23.26 14.83 11.45
C PRO A 530 -22.01 14.97 12.34
N LEU A 531 -20.93 15.57 11.82
CA LEU A 531 -19.70 15.81 12.59
C LEU A 531 -19.93 16.82 13.73
N ALA A 532 -20.58 17.95 13.43
CA ALA A 532 -20.94 18.95 14.44
C ALA A 532 -21.82 18.34 15.54
N LYS A 533 -22.81 17.52 15.17
CA LYS A 533 -23.70 16.84 16.10
C LYS A 533 -22.90 15.92 17.02
N ALA A 534 -22.01 15.08 16.49
CA ALA A 534 -21.15 14.22 17.30
C ALA A 534 -20.26 15.04 18.27
N ALA A 535 -19.69 16.15 17.81
CA ALA A 535 -18.93 17.04 18.69
C ALA A 535 -19.78 17.63 19.82
N ILE A 536 -21.00 18.09 19.52
CA ILE A 536 -21.92 18.72 20.47
C ILE A 536 -22.50 17.71 21.47
N THR A 537 -22.87 16.52 21.02
CA THR A 537 -23.59 15.54 21.84
C THR A 537 -22.66 14.56 22.57
N ALA A 538 -21.44 14.37 22.10
CA ALA A 538 -20.49 13.44 22.72
C ALA A 538 -19.19 14.13 23.16
N THR A 539 -18.38 14.69 22.26
CA THR A 539 -17.05 15.25 22.57
C THR A 539 -17.09 16.34 23.65
N ILE A 540 -17.98 17.33 23.51
CA ILE A 540 -18.10 18.45 24.47
C ILE A 540 -18.63 17.95 25.83
N PRO A 541 -19.75 17.21 25.93
CA PRO A 541 -20.23 16.67 27.20
C PRO A 541 -19.21 15.77 27.88
N LEU A 542 -18.55 14.89 27.12
CA LEU A 542 -17.51 13.99 27.65
C LEU A 542 -16.37 14.78 28.27
N THR A 543 -15.91 15.85 27.62
CA THR A 543 -14.89 16.76 28.14
C THR A 543 -15.36 17.45 29.42
N ILE A 544 -16.54 18.10 29.39
CA ILE A 544 -17.04 18.91 30.51
C ILE A 544 -17.27 18.05 31.76
N ILE A 545 -17.94 16.91 31.61
CA ILE A 545 -18.27 16.02 32.72
C ILE A 545 -16.98 15.45 33.31
N SER A 546 -16.10 14.92 32.46
CA SER A 546 -14.85 14.30 32.93
C SER A 546 -13.93 15.31 33.59
N PHE A 547 -13.85 16.54 33.07
CA PHE A 547 -13.06 17.60 33.68
C PHE A 547 -13.64 18.05 35.03
N ALA A 548 -14.97 18.23 35.12
CA ALA A 548 -15.63 18.65 36.36
C ALA A 548 -15.45 17.61 37.47
N VAL A 549 -15.70 16.33 37.17
CA VAL A 549 -15.51 15.23 38.13
C VAL A 549 -14.01 15.07 38.44
N GLY A 550 -13.15 15.14 37.43
CA GLY A 550 -11.71 15.11 37.59
C GLY A 550 -11.16 16.23 38.49
N LEU A 551 -11.70 17.45 38.42
CA LEU A 551 -11.31 18.54 39.32
C LEU A 551 -11.70 18.29 40.79
N VAL A 552 -12.85 17.66 41.03
CA VAL A 552 -13.27 17.27 42.38
C VAL A 552 -12.31 16.21 42.93
N ILE A 553 -11.97 15.20 42.12
CA ILE A 553 -10.99 14.17 42.48
C ILE A 553 -9.62 14.83 42.72
N ALA A 554 -9.20 15.73 41.85
CA ALA A 554 -7.92 16.42 41.92
C ALA A 554 -7.76 17.22 43.21
N LEU A 555 -8.79 17.98 43.61
CA LEU A 555 -8.77 18.73 44.86
C LEU A 555 -8.68 17.79 46.06
N ALA A 556 -9.50 16.73 46.11
CA ALA A 556 -9.47 15.76 47.20
C ALA A 556 -8.11 15.08 47.32
N VAL A 557 -7.54 14.65 46.20
CA VAL A 557 -6.22 13.99 46.13
C VAL A 557 -5.10 14.96 46.49
N ALA A 558 -5.14 16.21 46.03
CA ALA A 558 -4.15 17.23 46.38
C ALA A 558 -4.12 17.49 47.90
N LEU A 559 -5.29 17.61 48.53
CA LEU A 559 -5.41 17.80 49.97
C LEU A 559 -4.95 16.56 50.75
N ALA A 560 -5.33 15.35 50.32
CA ALA A 560 -4.85 14.11 50.92
C ALA A 560 -3.32 13.99 50.82
N ARG A 561 -2.76 14.38 49.67
CA ARG A 561 -1.31 14.37 49.41
C ARG A 561 -0.52 15.31 50.33
N MET A 562 -1.12 16.45 50.71
CA MET A 562 -0.58 17.45 51.64
C MET A 562 -0.87 17.15 53.11
N SER A 563 -1.71 16.16 53.41
CA SER A 563 -2.07 15.80 54.78
C SER A 563 -0.86 15.34 55.59
N SER A 564 -0.84 15.67 56.88
CA SER A 564 0.10 15.09 57.85
C SER A 564 -0.15 13.60 58.10
N ASN A 565 -1.34 13.08 57.76
CA ASN A 565 -1.63 11.65 57.83
C ASN A 565 -0.88 10.90 56.73
N VAL A 566 0.11 10.10 57.15
CA VAL A 566 0.98 9.32 56.27
C VAL A 566 0.19 8.35 55.39
N VAL A 567 -0.89 7.75 55.90
CA VAL A 567 -1.73 6.81 55.14
C VAL A 567 -2.43 7.54 53.99
N LEU A 568 -3.12 8.64 54.27
CA LEU A 568 -3.80 9.44 53.25
C LEU A 568 -2.80 9.99 52.21
N SER A 569 -1.66 10.48 52.67
CA SER A 569 -0.60 11.01 51.79
C SER A 569 -0.01 9.93 50.87
N ASN A 570 0.17 8.71 51.38
CA ASN A 570 0.71 7.59 50.60
C ASN A 570 -0.32 7.01 49.62
N ILE A 571 -1.61 6.92 49.99
CA ILE A 571 -2.68 6.51 49.07
C ILE A 571 -2.78 7.50 47.91
N ALA A 572 -2.77 8.81 48.20
CA ALA A 572 -2.76 9.84 47.17
C ALA A 572 -1.52 9.76 46.27
N ARG A 573 -0.33 9.52 46.84
CA ARG A 573 0.90 9.26 46.05
C ARG A 573 0.75 8.09 45.10
N PHE A 574 0.25 6.97 45.61
CA PHE A 574 0.11 5.75 44.84
C PHE A 574 -0.87 5.94 43.67
N TYR A 575 -2.03 6.55 43.92
CA TYR A 575 -2.99 6.91 42.87
C TYR A 575 -2.36 7.83 41.81
N ILE A 576 -1.70 8.92 42.21
CA ILE A 576 -1.02 9.83 41.26
C ILE A 576 0.05 9.08 40.45
N SER A 577 0.81 8.20 41.11
CA SER A 577 1.85 7.39 40.47
C SER A 577 1.29 6.47 39.39
N ILE A 578 0.17 5.78 39.67
CA ILE A 578 -0.49 4.91 38.67
C ILE A 578 -1.00 5.75 37.51
N ILE A 579 -1.76 6.81 37.80
CA ILE A 579 -2.41 7.61 36.76
C ILE A 579 -1.41 8.27 35.83
N ARG A 580 -0.32 8.82 36.37
CA ARG A 580 0.74 9.46 35.57
C ARG A 580 1.73 8.45 34.97
N GLY A 581 1.81 7.25 35.53
CA GLY A 581 2.69 6.18 35.05
C GLY A 581 2.07 5.25 34.00
N THR A 582 0.77 5.38 33.72
CA THR A 582 0.06 4.53 32.74
C THR A 582 -0.58 5.37 31.62
N PRO A 583 -0.51 4.94 30.36
CA PRO A 583 -1.15 5.65 29.25
C PRO A 583 -2.68 5.73 29.42
N LEU A 584 -3.28 6.87 29.04
CA LEU A 584 -4.72 7.09 29.10
C LEU A 584 -5.51 6.07 28.26
N LEU A 585 -4.99 5.69 27.10
CA LEU A 585 -5.62 4.65 26.26
C LEU A 585 -5.71 3.30 27.00
N VAL A 586 -4.66 2.92 27.73
CA VAL A 586 -4.65 1.68 28.53
C VAL A 586 -5.68 1.76 29.66
N GLN A 587 -5.81 2.92 30.32
CA GLN A 587 -6.82 3.14 31.35
C GLN A 587 -8.25 2.99 30.78
N LEU A 588 -8.53 3.53 29.59
CA LEU A 588 -9.82 3.36 28.91
C LEU A 588 -10.12 1.87 28.63
N VAL A 589 -9.15 1.15 28.07
CA VAL A 589 -9.26 -0.28 27.76
C VAL A 589 -9.53 -1.11 29.02
N ILE A 590 -8.80 -0.87 30.11
CA ILE A 590 -9.00 -1.59 31.38
C ILE A 590 -10.40 -1.35 31.94
N VAL A 591 -10.87 -0.10 31.95
CA VAL A 591 -12.20 0.21 32.48
C VAL A 591 -13.30 -0.42 31.61
N PHE A 592 -13.16 -0.41 30.28
CA PHE A 592 -14.20 -0.89 29.38
C PHE A 592 -14.21 -2.41 29.17
N TYR A 593 -13.04 -3.02 28.94
CA TYR A 593 -12.89 -4.46 28.66
C TYR A 593 -12.49 -5.29 29.89
N GLY A 594 -11.87 -4.68 30.90
CA GLY A 594 -11.43 -5.37 32.12
C GLY A 594 -12.54 -5.56 33.15
N LEU A 595 -13.33 -4.52 33.45
CA LEU A 595 -14.40 -4.60 34.46
C LEU A 595 -15.47 -5.68 34.19
N PRO A 596 -15.86 -5.98 32.93
CA PRO A 596 -16.78 -7.09 32.65
C PRO A 596 -16.29 -8.44 33.18
N LYS A 597 -14.96 -8.68 33.24
CA LYS A 597 -14.39 -9.93 33.81
C LYS A 597 -14.69 -10.08 35.31
N PHE A 598 -15.02 -9.00 36.00
CA PHE A 598 -15.43 -8.95 37.40
C PHE A 598 -16.94 -8.76 37.56
N GLY A 599 -17.72 -8.96 36.50
CA GLY A 599 -19.19 -8.85 36.50
C GLY A 599 -19.74 -7.43 36.41
N VAL A 600 -18.89 -6.42 36.13
CA VAL A 600 -19.32 -5.01 36.02
C VAL A 600 -19.28 -4.56 34.56
N THR A 601 -20.44 -4.46 33.92
CA THR A 601 -20.58 -3.99 32.54
C THR A 601 -21.04 -2.54 32.49
N LEU A 602 -20.17 -1.64 32.04
CA LEU A 602 -20.48 -0.22 31.91
C LEU A 602 -20.76 0.16 30.44
N PRO A 603 -21.72 1.07 30.18
CA PRO A 603 -21.86 1.73 28.88
C PRO A 603 -20.56 2.46 28.48
N ALA A 604 -20.26 2.50 27.18
CA ALA A 604 -19.03 3.08 26.64
C ALA A 604 -18.78 4.52 27.12
N PHE A 605 -19.80 5.37 27.02
CA PHE A 605 -19.71 6.77 27.47
C PHE A 605 -19.38 6.88 28.97
N THR A 606 -20.01 6.06 29.81
CA THR A 606 -19.77 6.05 31.27
C THR A 606 -18.36 5.56 31.61
N ALA A 607 -17.90 4.50 30.94
CA ALA A 607 -16.53 4.00 31.07
C ALA A 607 -15.49 5.07 30.70
N ALA A 608 -15.73 5.78 29.60
CA ALA A 608 -14.91 6.91 29.17
C ALA A 608 -14.87 8.02 30.22
N VAL A 609 -16.04 8.46 30.73
CA VAL A 609 -16.12 9.48 31.78
C VAL A 609 -15.31 9.08 33.01
N ILE A 610 -15.42 7.84 33.47
CA ILE A 610 -14.66 7.34 34.63
C ILE A 610 -13.15 7.39 34.36
N ALA A 611 -12.70 6.82 33.25
CA ALA A 611 -11.28 6.77 32.91
C ALA A 611 -10.69 8.19 32.76
N PHE A 612 -11.34 9.08 32.00
CA PHE A 612 -10.89 10.46 31.83
C PHE A 612 -10.92 11.24 33.15
N SER A 613 -11.96 11.09 33.98
CA SER A 613 -12.04 11.77 35.28
C SER A 613 -10.92 11.35 36.22
N LEU A 614 -10.62 10.05 36.28
CA LEU A 614 -9.51 9.51 37.06
C LEU A 614 -8.16 10.00 36.52
N ASN A 615 -8.02 10.13 35.20
CA ASN A 615 -6.80 10.64 34.61
C ASN A 615 -6.56 12.12 34.92
N VAL A 616 -7.58 12.96 34.64
CA VAL A 616 -7.58 14.39 34.96
C VAL A 616 -7.33 14.58 36.45
N GLY A 617 -7.97 13.78 37.32
CA GLY A 617 -7.77 13.82 38.77
C GLY A 617 -6.30 13.71 39.19
N GLY A 618 -5.54 12.79 38.60
CA GLY A 618 -4.12 12.59 38.93
C GLY A 618 -3.22 13.73 38.46
N TYR A 619 -3.40 14.21 37.23
CA TYR A 619 -2.61 15.32 36.69
C TYR A 619 -2.96 16.67 37.34
N ALA A 620 -4.25 16.96 37.47
CA ALA A 620 -4.72 18.19 38.10
C ALA A 620 -4.45 18.22 39.61
N ALA A 621 -4.37 17.08 40.31
CA ALA A 621 -4.01 17.06 41.73
C ALA A 621 -2.61 17.65 41.96
N GLU A 622 -1.64 17.33 41.12
CA GLU A 622 -0.28 17.85 41.23
C GLU A 622 -0.21 19.34 40.88
N ILE A 623 -1.02 19.80 39.93
CA ILE A 623 -1.17 21.23 39.59
C ILE A 623 -1.75 21.99 40.80
N ILE A 624 -2.88 21.52 41.35
CA ILE A 624 -3.53 22.15 42.50
C ILE A 624 -2.61 22.15 43.72
N ARG A 625 -1.95 21.02 44.01
CA ARG A 625 -0.98 20.92 45.11
C ARG A 625 0.16 21.93 44.96
N SER A 626 0.74 22.02 43.77
CA SER A 626 1.85 22.95 43.49
C SER A 626 1.40 24.41 43.60
N ALA A 627 0.17 24.72 43.17
CA ALA A 627 -0.42 26.05 43.31
C ALA A 627 -0.76 26.42 44.76
N ILE A 628 -1.12 25.45 45.61
CA ILE A 628 -1.30 25.68 47.05
C ILE A 628 0.05 25.95 47.73
N LEU A 629 1.08 25.17 47.39
CA LEU A 629 2.42 25.30 47.96
C LEU A 629 3.18 26.54 47.48
N SER A 630 2.82 27.12 46.35
CA SER A 630 3.42 28.36 45.87
C SER A 630 2.95 29.61 46.63
N ILE A 631 1.90 29.50 47.45
CA ILE A 631 1.43 30.60 48.30
C ILE A 631 2.44 30.81 49.44
N PRO A 632 2.95 32.05 49.65
CA PRO A 632 3.97 32.33 50.66
C PRO A 632 3.57 31.84 52.06
N LYS A 633 4.52 31.24 52.79
CA LYS A 633 4.30 30.73 54.16
C LYS A 633 3.77 31.79 55.12
N GLY A 634 4.19 33.05 54.97
CA GLY A 634 3.68 34.15 55.79
C GLY A 634 2.16 34.36 55.71
N GLN A 635 1.49 33.97 54.61
CA GLN A 635 0.02 34.01 54.52
C GLN A 635 -0.63 32.95 55.40
N TRP A 636 0.00 31.78 55.53
CA TRP A 636 -0.45 30.72 56.42
C TRP A 636 -0.26 31.12 57.89
N GLU A 637 0.93 31.64 58.23
CA GLU A 637 1.28 32.10 59.57
C GLU A 637 0.40 33.29 60.02
N ALA A 638 0.11 34.24 59.12
CA ALA A 638 -0.79 35.36 59.42
C ALA A 638 -2.23 34.90 59.68
N ALA A 639 -2.72 33.92 58.92
CA ALA A 639 -4.05 33.34 59.12
C ALA A 639 -4.17 32.63 60.48
N GLU A 640 -3.12 31.90 60.87
CA GLU A 640 -3.04 31.24 62.18
C GLU A 640 -2.97 32.26 63.33
N THR A 641 -2.23 33.36 63.15
CA THR A 641 -2.10 34.44 64.14
C THR A 641 -3.44 35.12 64.45
N ILE A 642 -4.34 35.23 63.47
CA ILE A 642 -5.70 35.76 63.65
C ILE A 642 -6.72 34.68 64.08
N GLY A 643 -6.25 33.49 64.46
CA GLY A 643 -7.07 32.41 65.02
C GLY A 643 -7.87 31.58 64.00
N LEU A 644 -7.53 31.63 62.71
CA LEU A 644 -8.17 30.75 61.73
C LEU A 644 -7.65 29.32 61.84
N SER A 645 -8.56 28.35 61.89
CA SER A 645 -8.22 26.93 61.78
C SER A 645 -7.65 26.60 60.40
N TYR A 646 -6.91 25.50 60.24
CA TYR A 646 -6.37 25.06 58.95
C TYR A 646 -7.42 25.07 57.82
N ALA A 647 -8.62 24.56 58.09
CA ALA A 647 -9.72 24.57 57.12
C ALA A 647 -10.23 25.99 56.82
N GLY A 648 -10.24 26.87 57.82
CA GLY A 648 -10.55 28.30 57.67
C GLY A 648 -9.54 29.03 56.80
N SER A 649 -8.24 28.86 57.10
CA SER A 649 -7.12 29.41 56.33
C SER A 649 -7.13 28.91 54.90
N LEU A 650 -7.29 27.60 54.71
CA LEU A 650 -7.33 26.96 53.41
C LEU A 650 -8.50 27.48 52.56
N ARG A 651 -9.73 27.49 53.09
CA ARG A 651 -10.93 27.87 52.33
C ARG A 651 -11.01 29.37 52.04
N ARG A 652 -10.63 30.23 53.00
CA ARG A 652 -10.85 31.69 52.90
C ARG A 652 -9.66 32.45 52.34
N ILE A 653 -8.43 31.97 52.55
CA ILE A 653 -7.21 32.70 52.20
C ILE A 653 -6.44 31.98 51.10
N ILE A 654 -6.11 30.70 51.30
CA ILE A 654 -5.15 30.01 50.43
C ILE A 654 -5.78 29.54 49.11
N LEU A 655 -6.88 28.77 49.14
CA LEU A 655 -7.50 28.23 47.92
C LEU A 655 -7.90 29.32 46.91
N PRO A 656 -8.47 30.48 47.30
CA PRO A 656 -8.75 31.55 46.35
C PRO A 656 -7.51 32.10 45.64
N GLN A 657 -6.35 32.12 46.32
CA GLN A 657 -5.07 32.54 45.73
C GLN A 657 -4.48 31.43 44.86
N ALA A 658 -4.43 30.20 45.37
CA ALA A 658 -3.95 29.03 44.66
C ALA A 658 -4.74 28.77 43.37
N ALA A 659 -6.06 28.98 43.40
CA ALA A 659 -6.90 28.86 42.21
C ALA A 659 -6.43 29.78 41.07
N ARG A 660 -5.97 31.00 41.37
CA ARG A 660 -5.44 31.92 40.34
C ARG A 660 -4.18 31.38 39.69
N VAL A 661 -3.29 30.78 40.50
CA VAL A 661 -2.06 30.15 40.03
C VAL A 661 -2.35 28.85 39.26
N ALA A 662 -3.37 28.09 39.66
CA ALA A 662 -3.74 26.82 39.05
C ALA A 662 -4.51 26.97 37.73
N VAL A 663 -5.24 28.07 37.51
CA VAL A 663 -6.11 28.24 36.34
C VAL A 663 -5.37 28.06 35.00
N PRO A 664 -4.22 28.71 34.73
CA PRO A 664 -3.51 28.54 33.45
C PRO A 664 -3.16 27.06 33.13
N PRO A 665 -2.46 26.31 34.01
CA PRO A 665 -2.17 24.89 33.75
C PRO A 665 -3.41 23.99 33.74
N LEU A 666 -4.46 24.30 34.52
CA LEU A 666 -5.73 23.57 34.46
C LEU A 666 -6.47 23.79 33.13
N SER A 667 -6.44 25.00 32.57
CA SER A 667 -6.99 25.27 31.23
C SER A 667 -6.25 24.53 30.13
N ASN A 668 -4.91 24.43 30.22
CA ASN A 668 -4.13 23.59 29.30
C ASN A 668 -4.53 22.11 29.40
N THR A 669 -4.85 21.63 30.61
CA THR A 669 -5.35 20.26 30.83
C THR A 669 -6.72 20.07 30.20
N LEU A 670 -7.63 21.04 30.32
CA LEU A 670 -8.95 21.00 29.68
C LEU A 670 -8.85 20.96 28.13
N ILE A 671 -7.99 21.78 27.54
CA ILE A 671 -7.77 21.80 26.08
C ILE A 671 -7.16 20.49 25.60
N SER A 672 -6.26 19.91 26.40
CA SER A 672 -5.68 18.59 26.10
C SER A 672 -6.75 17.50 26.13
N LEU A 673 -7.61 17.52 27.14
CA LEU A 673 -8.70 16.56 27.29
C LEU A 673 -9.66 16.54 26.09
N VAL A 674 -9.97 17.70 25.48
CA VAL A 674 -10.79 17.76 24.25
C VAL A 674 -10.17 16.95 23.11
N LYS A 675 -8.85 16.94 23.00
CA LYS A 675 -8.15 16.13 21.98
C LYS A 675 -8.12 14.67 22.42
N ASP A 676 -7.84 14.42 23.71
CA ASP A 676 -7.78 13.07 24.27
C ASP A 676 -9.12 12.33 24.18
N THR A 677 -10.26 13.02 24.06
CA THR A 677 -11.55 12.34 23.81
C THR A 677 -11.54 11.52 22.52
N SER A 678 -10.67 11.82 21.55
CA SER A 678 -10.54 10.98 20.34
C SER A 678 -10.12 9.55 20.68
N LEU A 679 -9.41 9.33 21.80
CA LEU A 679 -9.06 8.00 22.30
C LEU A 679 -10.28 7.18 22.73
N ALA A 680 -11.40 7.83 23.05
CA ALA A 680 -12.63 7.14 23.43
C ALA A 680 -13.26 6.35 22.28
N SER A 681 -12.90 6.68 21.03
CA SER A 681 -13.30 5.91 19.83
C SER A 681 -12.89 4.44 19.90
N VAL A 682 -11.76 4.14 20.57
CA VAL A 682 -11.24 2.77 20.74
C VAL A 682 -12.14 1.92 21.65
N ILE A 683 -12.90 2.56 22.54
CA ILE A 683 -13.86 1.88 23.43
C ILE A 683 -15.31 2.14 23.03
N LEU A 684 -15.55 2.30 21.72
CA LEU A 684 -16.88 2.39 21.10
C LEU A 684 -17.68 3.65 21.46
N VAL A 685 -17.03 4.73 21.88
CA VAL A 685 -17.72 6.02 22.03
C VAL A 685 -17.81 6.70 20.66
N THR A 686 -19.02 6.88 20.13
CA THR A 686 -19.28 7.66 18.91
C THR A 686 -19.16 9.16 19.16
N GLU A 687 -17.93 9.60 19.36
CA GLU A 687 -17.56 11.02 19.40
C GLU A 687 -17.08 11.52 18.02
N LEU A 688 -16.61 12.76 17.93
CA LEU A 688 -16.29 13.44 16.67
C LEU A 688 -15.35 12.63 15.75
N PHE A 689 -14.24 12.11 16.26
CA PHE A 689 -13.27 11.35 15.47
C PHE A 689 -13.88 10.02 15.01
N ARG A 690 -14.54 9.30 15.92
CA ARG A 690 -15.27 8.06 15.57
C ARG A 690 -16.30 8.32 14.47
N LYS A 691 -17.04 9.42 14.54
CA LYS A 691 -18.02 9.77 13.51
C LYS A 691 -17.38 10.03 12.16
N ALA A 692 -16.19 10.63 12.13
CA ALA A 692 -15.43 10.84 10.91
C ALA A 692 -14.95 9.52 10.27
N GLN A 693 -14.58 8.52 11.09
CA GLN A 693 -14.27 7.16 10.62
C GLN A 693 -15.50 6.53 9.95
N GLU A 694 -16.67 6.60 10.61
CA GLU A 694 -17.92 6.06 10.06
C GLU A 694 -18.34 6.71 8.72
N ILE A 695 -18.09 8.01 8.54
CA ILE A 695 -18.40 8.73 7.29
C ILE A 695 -17.41 8.38 6.18
N GLY A 696 -16.12 8.23 6.52
CA GLY A 696 -15.06 7.94 5.55
C GLY A 696 -15.12 6.50 5.04
N ALA A 697 -15.53 5.57 5.90
CA ALA A 697 -15.45 4.14 5.61
C ALA A 697 -16.18 3.68 4.34
N PRO A 698 -17.43 4.10 4.03
CA PRO A 698 -18.11 3.69 2.80
C PRO A 698 -17.47 4.22 1.52
N THR A 699 -16.75 5.35 1.59
CA THR A 699 -16.16 6.01 0.41
C THR A 699 -14.65 5.78 0.29
N PHE A 700 -14.02 5.22 1.33
CA PHE A 700 -12.58 5.15 1.54
C PHE A 700 -11.87 6.51 1.48
N ASP A 701 -12.61 7.61 1.65
CA ASP A 701 -12.04 8.97 1.68
C ASP A 701 -11.87 9.46 3.13
N PHE A 702 -10.96 8.78 3.85
CA PHE A 702 -10.61 9.14 5.22
C PHE A 702 -9.87 10.47 5.31
N PHE A 703 -9.08 10.80 4.29
CA PHE A 703 -8.32 12.05 4.28
C PHE A 703 -9.27 13.26 4.41
N SER A 704 -10.33 13.31 3.62
CA SER A 704 -11.29 14.42 3.67
C SER A 704 -12.03 14.45 5.01
N THR A 705 -12.50 13.31 5.52
CA THR A 705 -13.28 13.27 6.76
C THR A 705 -12.44 13.54 8.01
N TYR A 706 -11.19 13.06 8.06
CA TYR A 706 -10.26 13.34 9.15
C TYR A 706 -9.81 14.80 9.13
N THR A 707 -9.60 15.38 7.95
CA THR A 707 -9.33 16.81 7.82
C THR A 707 -10.49 17.64 8.36
N ALA A 708 -11.74 17.26 8.05
CA ALA A 708 -12.92 17.92 8.62
C ALA A 708 -12.95 17.80 10.15
N ALA A 709 -12.74 16.61 10.71
CA ALA A 709 -12.68 16.41 12.16
C ALA A 709 -11.57 17.25 12.82
N ALA A 710 -10.39 17.34 12.20
CA ALA A 710 -9.28 18.16 12.67
C ALA A 710 -9.65 19.65 12.74
N VAL A 711 -10.39 20.17 11.75
CA VAL A 711 -10.92 21.54 11.77
C VAL A 711 -11.88 21.74 12.95
N TYR A 712 -12.79 20.78 13.21
CA TYR A 712 -13.69 20.86 14.37
C TYR A 712 -12.92 20.89 15.70
N TYR A 713 -11.96 19.97 15.92
CA TYR A 713 -11.14 19.99 17.13
C TYR A 713 -10.38 21.31 17.27
N TRP A 714 -9.81 21.82 16.18
CA TRP A 714 -9.08 23.09 16.18
C TRP A 714 -9.98 24.27 16.55
N VAL A 715 -11.19 24.35 15.98
CA VAL A 715 -12.18 25.39 16.32
C VAL A 715 -12.59 25.31 17.78
N ILE A 716 -12.86 24.11 18.32
CA ILE A 716 -13.21 23.92 19.73
C ILE A 716 -12.03 24.38 20.63
N CYS A 717 -10.81 23.96 20.30
CA CYS A 717 -9.61 24.35 21.04
C CYS A 717 -9.36 25.86 20.97
N LEU A 718 -9.60 26.50 19.82
CA LEU A 718 -9.50 27.95 19.65
C LEU A 718 -10.48 28.71 20.56
N VAL A 719 -11.75 28.26 20.60
CA VAL A 719 -12.78 28.85 21.47
C VAL A 719 -12.38 28.73 22.94
N LEU A 720 -11.90 27.55 23.36
CA LEU A 720 -11.42 27.33 24.73
C LEU A 720 -10.18 28.16 25.05
N SER A 721 -9.21 28.25 24.13
CA SER A 721 -7.99 29.06 24.31
C SER A 721 -8.30 30.55 24.44
N PHE A 722 -9.28 31.04 23.68
CA PHE A 722 -9.78 32.40 23.82
C PHE A 722 -10.44 32.63 25.18
N GLY A 723 -11.25 31.67 25.65
CA GLY A 723 -11.83 31.66 26.99
C GLY A 723 -10.78 31.68 28.10
N GLN A 724 -9.74 30.84 27.98
CA GLN A 724 -8.59 30.79 28.88
C GLN A 724 -7.89 32.15 28.94
N SER A 725 -7.53 32.73 27.79
CA SER A 725 -6.85 34.04 27.72
C SER A 725 -7.66 35.16 28.40
N ARG A 726 -8.99 35.13 28.26
CA ARG A 726 -9.90 36.08 28.92
C ARG A 726 -9.94 35.87 30.44
N LEU A 727 -9.95 34.62 30.89
CA LEU A 727 -9.97 34.26 32.30
C LEU A 727 -8.65 34.64 32.98
N GLU A 728 -7.51 34.30 32.39
CA GLU A 728 -6.17 34.63 32.89
C GLU A 728 -6.01 36.15 33.06
N ARG A 729 -6.30 36.94 32.01
CA ARG A 729 -6.27 38.42 32.09
C ARG A 729 -7.21 39.00 33.15
N ARG A 730 -8.28 38.30 33.52
CA ARG A 730 -9.18 38.73 34.60
C ARG A 730 -8.58 38.43 35.97
N LEU A 731 -7.90 37.31 36.13
CA LEU A 731 -7.28 36.91 37.40
C LEU A 731 -5.99 37.71 37.68
N GLU A 732 -5.26 38.12 36.64
CA GLU A 732 -4.03 38.94 36.76
C GLU A 732 -4.29 40.42 37.09
N ARG A 733 -5.52 40.92 36.91
CA ARG A 733 -5.86 42.35 37.07
C ARG A 733 -5.63 42.93 38.48
N TYR A 734 -5.47 42.08 39.49
CA TYR A 734 -5.27 42.49 40.89
C TYR A 734 -3.87 42.19 41.42
N VAL A 735 -2.91 41.88 40.53
CA VAL A 735 -1.50 41.77 40.90
C VAL A 735 -0.88 43.17 40.80
N ALA A 736 -0.62 43.79 41.95
CA ALA A 736 0.34 44.89 42.00
C ALA A 736 1.70 44.31 41.57
N ARG A 737 2.23 44.80 40.45
CA ARG A 737 3.57 44.42 39.97
C ARG A 737 4.65 44.91 40.91
#